data_AF-V9GZK9-F1
#
_entry.id   AF-V9GZK9-F1
#
_cell.length_a   1.000
_cell.length_b   1.000
_cell.length_c   1.000
_cell.angle_alpha   90.00
_cell.angle_beta   90.00
_cell.angle_gamma   90.00
#
_symmetry.space_group_name_H-M   'P 1'
#
loop_
_entity.id
_entity.type
_entity.pdbx_description
1 polymer ?
#
loop_
_entity_poly.entity_id
_entity_poly.type
_entity_poly.pdbx_seq_one_letter_code
_entity_poly.pdbx_strand_id
1 'polypeptide(L)'
;IYLAPTLTASNYLDRTKQWSKLSPETKDHAVHLIQKGHVRIQQFRKKDGSFGAWLHRDSSTWLTAFVLKILSLAQEQVGNSPEKLQETASWLLAQQLGDGSFHDPCPVIHRAMQGGLVGSNETVALTAFVVIALHHGLNVFREGHAKQLKNRVEASITKANSFLGQKASAGLLGAHAAAITAYALTLTKASEDLRNVAHNSLMAMAEETGENLYWGLVLGSQDKVVLRPAAPRSPTEPVPQAPALWIETTAYALLHLLLREGKGKMADKAASWLTHQGNFHGAFRSTQDTVVTLDALSAYWIASHTTEEKALNVTLSSMGRNGLKTHVLHLNNHQVKGLEEELKFSLGSTISVKVEGNSKGTLKILRTYNVLDMKNTTCQDLQIEVKVTDAVEYAWSAYEDYEDDYNMPATDDPSVPLQPVTPLQLFEGRWSRRRREAPKVAEERESRVHYTVCIWRNGKLGLSGMAIADITLLSGFHALRADLEKLTSLSDRYVSHFETDGPHVLLYFDSVPTTRECVGFGASQEVVVGLVQPASAVLYDYYSPDHKCSVFYAAPTKSQLLATLCSGDVCQCAEGKCPRLLRSLERRVEDKDGYRMRFACYYHQVEYGFTVKVLREDGRAAFRLFESKITQVLHFRTDTMASIGQTRNFLSRASCRLRLEPNKEYLIMGMDGETSDNKGDPQYLLDSNTWIEEMPSEQMCKSTRHRAACFQLKDFLMEFSSRGCQV
;
A
#
# COMPACT_ATOMS: atom_id res chain seq x y z
N ILE A 1 -2.87 11.36 14.55
CA ILE A 1 -2.11 10.08 14.57
C ILE A 1 -0.59 10.23 14.62
N TYR A 2 0.05 11.20 13.94
CA TYR A 2 1.53 11.33 14.00
C TYR A 2 2.05 12.29 15.09
N LEU A 3 1.50 13.51 15.18
CA LEU A 3 2.02 14.52 16.13
C LEU A 3 1.97 14.06 17.59
N ALA A 4 0.89 13.40 17.99
CA ALA A 4 0.70 12.97 19.37
C ALA A 4 1.74 11.93 19.81
N PRO A 5 1.97 10.82 19.07
CA PRO A 5 3.11 9.93 19.34
C PRO A 5 4.47 10.63 19.32
N THR A 6 4.71 11.56 18.39
CA THR A 6 5.98 12.31 18.35
C THR A 6 6.20 13.14 19.63
N LEU A 7 5.17 13.86 20.08
CA LEU A 7 5.23 14.65 21.32
C LEU A 7 5.42 13.74 22.53
N THR A 8 4.67 12.65 22.62
CA THR A 8 4.78 11.70 23.73
C THR A 8 6.13 10.99 23.74
N ALA A 9 6.68 10.64 22.58
CA ALA A 9 8.03 10.08 22.47
C ALA A 9 9.10 11.09 22.92
N SER A 10 8.97 12.37 22.53
CA SER A 10 9.84 13.43 23.03
C SER A 10 9.76 13.55 24.55
N ASN A 11 8.55 13.61 25.11
CA ASN A 11 8.33 13.69 26.55
C ASN A 11 8.86 12.46 27.29
N TYR A 12 8.70 11.26 26.70
CA TYR A 12 9.28 10.03 27.22
C TYR A 12 10.81 10.15 27.27
N LEU A 13 11.47 10.58 26.20
CA LEU A 13 12.93 10.75 26.16
C LEU A 13 13.44 11.82 27.12
N ASP A 14 12.70 12.93 27.29
CA ASP A 14 12.99 13.98 28.26
C ASP A 14 12.91 13.44 29.70
N ARG A 15 11.80 12.79 30.04
CA ARG A 15 11.53 12.23 31.38
C ARG A 15 12.48 11.09 31.73
N THR A 16 12.80 10.26 30.74
CA THR A 16 13.73 9.14 30.91
C THR A 16 15.19 9.56 30.77
N LYS A 17 15.49 10.83 30.49
CA LYS A 17 16.85 11.35 30.27
C LYS A 17 17.66 10.53 29.26
N GLN A 18 16.99 9.99 28.24
CA GLN A 18 17.59 9.09 27.25
C GLN A 18 18.12 9.82 26.01
N TRP A 19 18.05 11.16 25.96
CA TRP A 19 18.60 11.96 24.86
C TRP A 19 20.11 11.80 24.67
N SER A 20 20.86 11.50 25.73
CA SER A 20 22.30 11.21 25.65
C SER A 20 22.62 10.00 24.77
N LYS A 21 21.62 9.18 24.44
CA LYS A 21 21.73 8.01 23.57
C LYS A 21 21.54 8.35 22.09
N LEU A 22 21.04 9.54 21.76
CA LEU A 22 20.73 9.99 20.41
C LEU A 22 21.65 11.17 20.03
N SER A 23 21.74 11.49 18.73
CA SER A 23 22.45 12.70 18.33
C SER A 23 21.72 13.92 18.92
N PRO A 24 22.44 14.96 19.38
CA PRO A 24 21.80 16.17 19.89
C PRO A 24 20.88 16.82 18.84
N GLU A 25 21.24 16.70 17.56
CA GLU A 25 20.42 17.12 16.41
C GLU A 25 19.03 16.46 16.39
N THR A 26 18.89 15.23 16.91
CA THR A 26 17.60 14.53 16.96
C THR A 26 16.62 15.25 17.90
N LYS A 27 17.11 15.85 18.98
CA LYS A 27 16.27 16.63 19.90
C LYS A 27 15.76 17.89 19.22
N ASP A 28 16.64 18.62 18.54
CA ASP A 28 16.26 19.82 17.79
C ASP A 28 15.30 19.50 16.64
N HIS A 29 15.52 18.37 15.95
CA HIS A 29 14.61 17.87 14.93
C HIS A 29 13.23 17.54 15.51
N ALA A 30 13.16 16.87 16.66
CA ALA A 30 11.90 16.57 17.33
C ALA A 30 11.13 17.85 17.72
N VAL A 31 11.83 18.85 18.28
CA VAL A 31 11.24 20.16 18.61
C VAL A 31 10.72 20.85 17.34
N HIS A 32 11.47 20.82 16.24
CA HIS A 32 11.05 21.38 14.96
C HIS A 32 9.79 20.69 14.41
N LEU A 33 9.71 19.35 14.47
CA LEU A 33 8.52 18.60 14.08
C LEU A 33 7.30 18.99 14.91
N ILE A 34 7.47 19.16 16.22
CA ILE A 34 6.41 19.57 17.14
C ILE A 34 5.95 20.99 16.84
N GLN A 35 6.87 21.92 16.56
CA GLN A 35 6.55 23.30 16.20
C GLN A 35 5.80 23.38 14.86
N LYS A 36 6.27 22.67 13.83
CA LYS A 36 5.58 22.59 12.53
C LYS A 36 4.21 21.95 12.66
N GLY A 37 4.11 20.88 13.44
CA GLY A 37 2.85 20.20 13.74
C GLY A 37 1.86 21.08 14.49
N HIS A 38 2.33 21.88 15.45
CA HIS A 38 1.52 22.86 16.17
C HIS A 38 0.91 23.88 15.21
N VAL A 39 1.74 24.53 14.38
CA VAL A 39 1.25 25.53 13.40
C VAL A 39 0.26 24.90 12.41
N ARG A 40 0.52 23.66 11.98
CA ARG A 40 -0.37 22.93 11.07
C ARG A 40 -1.75 22.67 11.70
N ILE A 41 -1.83 22.26 12.96
CA ILE A 41 -3.12 22.04 13.64
C ILE A 41 -3.89 23.36 13.77
N GLN A 42 -3.20 24.48 13.98
CA GLN A 42 -3.85 25.79 14.09
C GLN A 42 -4.55 26.21 12.78
N GLN A 43 -4.14 25.70 11.62
CA GLN A 43 -4.84 25.94 10.34
C GLN A 43 -6.24 25.29 10.32
N PHE A 44 -6.44 24.22 11.10
CA PHE A 44 -7.72 23.52 11.22
C PHE A 44 -8.60 24.04 12.37
N ARG A 45 -8.14 25.05 13.11
CA ARG A 45 -8.89 25.66 14.22
C ARG A 45 -10.01 26.54 13.67
N LYS A 46 -11.23 26.35 14.17
CA LYS A 46 -12.37 27.23 13.86
C LYS A 46 -12.37 28.50 14.71
N LYS A 47 -13.23 29.46 14.35
CA LYS A 47 -13.32 30.78 15.02
C LYS A 47 -13.74 30.69 16.50
N ASP A 48 -14.46 29.65 16.88
CA ASP A 48 -14.95 29.38 18.23
C ASP A 48 -13.98 28.54 19.09
N GLY A 49 -12.82 28.17 18.54
CA GLY A 49 -11.84 27.32 19.20
C GLY A 49 -12.11 25.81 19.11
N SER A 50 -13.12 25.40 18.34
CA SER A 50 -13.45 23.99 18.09
C SER A 50 -12.61 23.38 16.95
N PHE A 51 -12.49 22.05 16.96
CA PHE A 51 -11.76 21.30 15.94
C PHE A 51 -12.66 20.27 15.25
N GLY A 52 -12.56 20.21 13.92
CA GLY A 52 -13.12 19.17 13.06
C GLY A 52 -12.01 18.52 12.23
N ALA A 53 -12.30 17.38 11.59
CA ALA A 53 -11.34 16.73 10.69
C ALA A 53 -10.96 17.64 9.51
N TRP A 54 -11.94 18.39 8.99
CA TRP A 54 -11.77 19.46 8.02
C TRP A 54 -12.53 20.72 8.46
N LEU A 55 -12.17 21.86 7.88
CA LEU A 55 -12.80 23.16 8.21
C LEU A 55 -14.30 23.19 7.95
N HIS A 56 -14.74 22.52 6.89
CA HIS A 56 -16.14 22.49 6.46
C HIS A 56 -17.00 21.46 7.21
N ARG A 57 -16.36 20.48 7.87
CA ARG A 57 -17.06 19.43 8.62
C ARG A 57 -17.41 19.96 10.01
N ASP A 58 -18.51 19.51 10.58
CA ASP A 58 -18.88 19.83 11.96
C ASP A 58 -17.81 19.40 12.98
N SER A 59 -17.78 20.09 14.11
CA SER A 59 -16.75 19.92 15.14
C SER A 59 -17.03 18.68 15.99
N SER A 60 -15.97 17.97 16.38
CA SER A 60 -16.04 16.81 17.27
C SER A 60 -15.61 17.19 18.68
N THR A 61 -16.40 16.77 19.67
CA THR A 61 -16.06 16.95 21.10
C THR A 61 -14.81 16.15 21.47
N TRP A 62 -14.72 14.89 21.02
CA TRP A 62 -13.57 14.04 21.29
C TRP A 62 -12.27 14.61 20.69
N LEU A 63 -12.30 15.03 19.41
CA LEU A 63 -11.12 15.55 18.73
C LEU A 63 -10.65 16.86 19.37
N THR A 64 -11.58 17.73 19.72
CA THR A 64 -11.29 19.02 20.37
C THR A 64 -10.61 18.80 21.72
N ALA A 65 -11.10 17.84 22.52
CA ALA A 65 -10.46 17.46 23.78
C ALA A 65 -9.08 16.82 23.58
N PHE A 66 -8.92 15.96 22.56
CA PHE A 66 -7.63 15.35 22.23
C PHE A 66 -6.58 16.39 21.83
N VAL A 67 -6.96 17.34 20.98
CA VAL A 67 -6.08 18.46 20.58
C VAL A 67 -5.73 19.33 21.79
N LEU A 68 -6.70 19.65 22.66
CA LEU A 68 -6.43 20.41 23.90
C LEU A 68 -5.38 19.72 24.77
N LYS A 69 -5.52 18.40 25.00
CA LYS A 69 -4.54 17.59 25.76
C LYS A 69 -3.13 17.66 25.15
N ILE A 70 -3.02 17.51 23.83
CA ILE A 70 -1.72 17.48 23.14
C ILE A 70 -1.08 18.87 23.12
N LEU A 71 -1.85 19.91 22.79
CA LEU A 71 -1.31 21.28 22.76
C LEU A 71 -0.97 21.81 24.14
N SER A 72 -1.68 21.40 25.20
CA SER A 72 -1.31 21.76 26.58
C SER A 72 0.02 21.15 27.00
N LEU A 73 0.33 19.92 26.55
CA LEU A 73 1.62 19.28 26.81
C LEU A 73 2.74 19.90 25.95
N ALA A 74 2.45 20.27 24.71
CA ALA A 74 3.42 20.93 23.83
C ALA A 74 3.74 22.37 24.27
N GLN A 75 2.93 22.97 25.14
CA GLN A 75 3.10 24.33 25.62
C GLN A 75 4.46 24.54 26.32
N GLU A 76 4.97 23.52 27.02
CA GLU A 76 6.28 23.56 27.69
C GLU A 76 7.44 23.68 26.68
N GLN A 77 7.27 23.21 25.44
CA GLN A 77 8.31 23.20 24.40
C GLN A 77 8.17 24.35 23.39
N VAL A 78 6.94 24.78 23.06
CA VAL A 78 6.68 25.72 21.95
C VAL A 78 6.33 27.14 22.43
N GLY A 79 5.92 27.34 23.71
CA GLY A 79 5.80 28.66 24.33
C GLY A 79 4.78 29.63 23.67
N ASN A 80 3.60 29.15 23.24
CA ASN A 80 2.62 29.93 22.46
C ASN A 80 1.55 30.68 23.29
N SER A 81 0.69 31.45 22.61
CA SER A 81 -0.41 32.22 23.24
C SER A 81 -1.43 31.30 23.96
N PRO A 82 -1.59 31.44 25.30
CA PRO A 82 -2.49 30.62 26.10
C PRO A 82 -3.98 30.91 25.85
N GLU A 83 -4.30 32.08 25.28
CA GLU A 83 -5.68 32.54 25.02
C GLU A 83 -6.42 31.62 24.05
N LYS A 84 -5.73 31.14 23.01
CA LYS A 84 -6.34 30.25 22.02
C LYS A 84 -6.79 28.91 22.62
N LEU A 85 -6.05 28.40 23.61
CA LEU A 85 -6.40 27.18 24.33
C LEU A 85 -7.53 27.40 25.34
N GLN A 86 -7.66 28.61 25.89
CA GLN A 86 -8.78 29.00 26.76
C GLN A 86 -10.11 29.03 26.01
N GLU A 87 -10.13 29.54 24.78
CA GLU A 87 -11.31 29.47 23.91
C GLU A 87 -11.71 28.02 23.59
N THR A 88 -10.72 27.16 23.29
CA THR A 88 -10.95 25.73 23.04
C THR A 88 -11.56 25.03 24.27
N ALA A 89 -11.06 25.32 25.48
CA ALA A 89 -11.66 24.80 26.71
C ALA A 89 -13.09 25.35 26.91
N SER A 90 -13.33 26.63 26.63
CA SER A 90 -14.64 27.26 26.74
C SER A 90 -15.69 26.61 25.84
N TRP A 91 -15.30 26.25 24.60
CA TRP A 91 -16.18 25.51 23.69
C TRP A 91 -16.52 24.11 24.22
N LEU A 92 -15.54 23.38 24.77
CA LEU A 92 -15.80 22.07 25.38
C LEU A 92 -16.80 22.16 26.53
N LEU A 93 -16.70 23.19 27.38
CA LEU A 93 -17.65 23.40 28.49
C LEU A 93 -19.09 23.63 28.00
N ALA A 94 -19.28 24.21 26.81
CA ALA A 94 -20.60 24.42 26.23
C ALA A 94 -21.29 23.11 25.81
N GLN A 95 -20.53 22.02 25.64
CA GLN A 95 -21.04 20.69 25.28
C GLN A 95 -21.37 19.82 26.50
N GLN A 96 -21.29 20.36 27.73
CA GLN A 96 -21.63 19.62 28.95
C GLN A 96 -23.15 19.57 29.18
N LEU A 97 -23.68 18.36 29.42
CA LEU A 97 -25.10 18.13 29.67
C LEU A 97 -25.52 18.47 31.11
N GLY A 98 -26.84 18.49 31.33
CA GLY A 98 -27.47 18.79 32.62
C GLY A 98 -27.05 17.83 33.74
N ASP A 99 -26.78 16.57 33.42
CA ASP A 99 -26.33 15.52 34.33
C ASP A 99 -24.81 15.53 34.59
N GLY A 100 -24.04 16.32 33.84
CA GLY A 100 -22.58 16.41 33.95
C GLY A 100 -21.80 15.59 32.91
N SER A 101 -22.49 14.81 32.07
CA SER A 101 -21.87 14.05 30.98
C SER A 101 -21.51 14.95 29.78
N PHE A 102 -20.63 14.45 28.91
CA PHE A 102 -20.30 15.10 27.63
C PHE A 102 -20.86 14.28 26.47
N HIS A 103 -21.36 14.98 25.44
CA HIS A 103 -21.86 14.38 24.22
C HIS A 103 -21.02 14.83 23.01
N ASP A 104 -20.83 13.94 22.04
CA ASP A 104 -20.16 14.25 20.77
C ASP A 104 -21.20 14.28 19.64
N PRO A 105 -21.55 15.48 19.12
CA PRO A 105 -22.59 15.60 18.10
C PRO A 105 -22.13 15.04 16.74
N CYS A 106 -20.83 15.15 16.43
CA CYS A 106 -20.24 14.67 15.19
C CYS A 106 -18.91 13.99 15.50
N PRO A 107 -18.90 12.69 15.82
CA PRO A 107 -17.67 11.98 16.13
C PRO A 107 -16.71 11.99 14.93
N VAL A 108 -15.43 11.84 15.23
CA VAL A 108 -14.42 11.69 14.17
C VAL A 108 -14.79 10.50 13.29
N ILE A 109 -14.60 10.70 11.99
CA ILE A 109 -14.69 9.63 11.00
C ILE A 109 -13.73 8.52 11.44
N HIS A 110 -12.54 8.93 11.91
CA HIS A 110 -11.49 8.05 12.40
C HIS A 110 -11.71 7.42 13.78
N ARG A 111 -12.70 6.53 13.88
CA ARG A 111 -13.02 5.82 15.12
C ARG A 111 -11.89 4.94 15.65
N ALA A 112 -11.02 4.39 14.80
CA ALA A 112 -9.81 3.68 15.24
C ALA A 112 -8.85 4.58 16.05
N MET A 113 -8.84 5.89 15.77
CA MET A 113 -8.05 6.87 16.54
C MET A 113 -8.62 7.11 17.94
N GLN A 114 -9.90 6.79 18.17
CA GLN A 114 -10.52 6.84 19.49
C GLN A 114 -10.16 5.60 20.34
N GLY A 115 -9.49 4.61 19.77
CA GLY A 115 -9.05 3.42 20.48
C GLY A 115 -10.23 2.67 21.10
N GLY A 116 -10.13 2.35 22.38
CA GLY A 116 -11.14 1.63 23.13
C GLY A 116 -12.39 2.42 23.53
N LEU A 117 -12.50 3.70 23.13
CA LEU A 117 -13.64 4.55 23.45
C LEU A 117 -14.95 4.09 22.76
N VAL A 118 -14.83 3.38 21.63
CA VAL A 118 -15.97 2.94 20.81
C VAL A 118 -16.55 1.65 21.40
N GLY A 119 -17.76 1.75 21.97
CA GLY A 119 -18.46 0.60 22.56
C GLY A 119 -19.76 1.00 23.25
N SER A 120 -20.36 0.08 23.99
CA SER A 120 -21.62 0.31 24.73
C SER A 120 -21.53 1.42 25.78
N ASN A 121 -20.30 1.76 26.23
CA ASN A 121 -20.02 2.77 27.25
C ASN A 121 -19.37 4.05 26.68
N GLU A 122 -19.61 4.38 25.40
CA GLU A 122 -19.00 5.53 24.70
C GLU A 122 -19.16 6.86 25.47
N THR A 123 -20.34 7.13 26.02
CA THR A 123 -20.62 8.35 26.80
C THR A 123 -19.76 8.46 28.07
N VAL A 124 -19.52 7.34 28.77
CA VAL A 124 -18.69 7.31 29.99
C VAL A 124 -17.23 7.56 29.64
N ALA A 125 -16.74 6.85 28.62
CA ALA A 125 -15.36 6.98 28.16
C ALA A 125 -15.06 8.39 27.61
N LEU A 126 -15.99 8.97 26.84
CA LEU A 126 -15.88 10.35 26.34
C LEU A 126 -15.83 11.35 27.50
N THR A 127 -16.72 11.21 28.48
CA THR A 127 -16.77 12.09 29.66
C THR A 127 -15.44 12.03 30.43
N ALA A 128 -14.94 10.82 30.71
CA ALA A 128 -13.66 10.64 31.39
C ALA A 128 -12.48 11.22 30.58
N PHE A 129 -12.49 11.04 29.26
CA PHE A 129 -11.46 11.56 28.37
C PHE A 129 -11.42 13.10 28.36
N VAL A 130 -12.59 13.75 28.27
CA VAL A 130 -12.69 15.23 28.34
C VAL A 130 -12.20 15.74 29.68
N VAL A 131 -12.51 15.05 30.79
CA VAL A 131 -12.01 15.42 32.13
C VAL A 131 -10.48 15.36 32.21
N ILE A 132 -9.85 14.32 31.64
CA ILE A 132 -8.38 14.22 31.56
C ILE A 132 -7.80 15.37 30.74
N ALA A 133 -8.39 15.67 29.58
CA ALA A 133 -7.94 16.77 28.70
C ALA A 133 -8.05 18.14 29.37
N LEU A 134 -9.18 18.43 30.02
CA LEU A 134 -9.39 19.66 30.77
C LEU A 134 -8.40 19.79 31.93
N HIS A 135 -8.13 18.69 32.65
CA HIS A 135 -7.14 18.70 33.74
C HIS A 135 -5.73 19.02 33.24
N HIS A 136 -5.29 18.43 32.12
CA HIS A 136 -3.99 18.77 31.52
C HIS A 136 -3.95 20.24 31.04
N GLY A 137 -5.08 20.75 30.54
CA GLY A 137 -5.25 22.17 30.17
C GLY A 137 -5.16 23.15 31.34
N LEU A 138 -5.52 22.75 32.57
CA LEU A 138 -5.48 23.63 33.76
C LEU A 138 -4.08 24.21 34.03
N ASN A 139 -3.02 23.49 33.66
CA ASN A 139 -1.64 23.95 33.84
C ASN A 139 -1.32 25.20 33.00
N VAL A 140 -2.07 25.44 31.92
CA VAL A 140 -1.90 26.60 31.02
C VAL A 140 -2.65 27.84 31.53
N PHE A 141 -3.68 27.69 32.36
CA PHE A 141 -4.57 28.77 32.80
C PHE A 141 -4.09 29.49 34.07
N ARG A 142 -2.82 29.95 34.09
CA ARG A 142 -2.15 30.43 35.32
C ARG A 142 -2.37 31.91 35.70
N GLU A 143 -2.82 32.80 34.80
CA GLU A 143 -2.80 34.24 35.08
C GLU A 143 -4.10 35.01 34.77
N GLY A 144 -4.42 36.00 35.63
CA GLY A 144 -5.38 37.09 35.37
C GLY A 144 -6.83 36.66 35.08
N HIS A 145 -7.38 37.13 33.96
CA HIS A 145 -8.75 36.86 33.49
C HIS A 145 -9.07 35.37 33.30
N ALA A 146 -8.05 34.51 33.17
CA ALA A 146 -8.22 33.06 33.06
C ALA A 146 -8.62 32.39 34.40
N LYS A 147 -8.54 33.09 35.54
CA LYS A 147 -8.93 32.55 36.86
C LYS A 147 -10.44 32.27 36.95
N GLN A 148 -11.27 33.11 36.33
CA GLN A 148 -12.72 32.86 36.25
C GLN A 148 -13.02 31.63 35.40
N LEU A 149 -12.33 31.48 34.26
CA LEU A 149 -12.47 30.31 33.41
C LEU A 149 -11.97 29.05 34.12
N LYS A 150 -10.84 29.12 34.84
CA LYS A 150 -10.33 28.03 35.66
C LYS A 150 -11.36 27.54 36.68
N ASN A 151 -12.01 28.45 37.42
CA ASN A 151 -13.06 28.09 38.36
C ASN A 151 -14.27 27.44 37.65
N ARG A 152 -14.64 27.90 36.45
CA ARG A 152 -15.70 27.27 35.63
C ARG A 152 -15.30 25.87 35.17
N VAL A 153 -14.05 25.66 34.77
CA VAL A 153 -13.52 24.35 34.38
C VAL A 153 -13.52 23.42 35.59
N GLU A 154 -13.05 23.87 36.76
CA GLU A 154 -13.06 23.07 37.99
C GLU A 154 -14.50 22.70 38.42
N ALA A 155 -15.46 23.63 38.32
CA ALA A 155 -16.87 23.34 38.58
C ALA A 155 -17.49 22.35 37.58
N SER A 156 -17.11 22.44 36.30
CA SER A 156 -17.51 21.44 35.30
C SER A 156 -16.91 20.07 35.61
N ILE A 157 -15.65 20.01 36.01
CA ILE A 157 -14.95 18.78 36.39
C ILE A 157 -15.62 18.14 37.62
N THR A 158 -15.98 18.92 38.65
CA THR A 158 -16.67 18.36 39.83
C THR A 158 -18.04 17.80 39.47
N LYS A 159 -18.78 18.46 38.57
CA LYS A 159 -20.04 17.95 38.03
C LYS A 159 -19.85 16.64 37.24
N ALA A 160 -18.83 16.59 36.38
CA ALA A 160 -18.48 15.38 35.64
C ALA A 160 -18.01 14.25 36.57
N ASN A 161 -17.28 14.56 37.64
CA ASN A 161 -16.84 13.59 38.66
C ASN A 161 -18.02 13.00 39.43
N SER A 162 -19.10 13.77 39.66
CA SER A 162 -20.33 13.24 40.25
C SER A 162 -20.99 12.20 39.32
N PHE A 163 -21.11 12.52 38.02
CA PHE A 163 -21.63 11.58 37.01
C PHE A 163 -20.76 10.32 36.89
N LEU A 164 -19.45 10.48 36.73
CA LEU A 164 -18.50 9.37 36.62
C LEU A 164 -18.48 8.51 37.90
N GLY A 165 -18.56 9.14 39.07
CA GLY A 165 -18.65 8.48 40.35
C GLY A 165 -19.93 7.64 40.50
N GLN A 166 -21.09 8.19 40.10
CA GLN A 166 -22.35 7.44 40.10
C GLN A 166 -22.29 6.23 39.15
N LYS A 167 -21.71 6.38 37.96
CA LYS A 167 -21.53 5.28 37.00
C LYS A 167 -20.54 4.23 37.49
N ALA A 168 -19.47 4.63 38.17
CA ALA A 168 -18.53 3.70 38.81
C ALA A 168 -19.20 2.89 39.92
N SER A 169 -20.01 3.54 40.77
CA SER A 169 -20.77 2.87 41.84
C SER A 169 -21.85 1.92 41.34
N ALA A 170 -22.36 2.12 40.12
CA ALA A 170 -23.34 1.22 39.51
C ALA A 170 -22.75 -0.15 39.09
N GLY A 171 -21.43 -0.29 39.04
CA GLY A 171 -20.74 -1.58 38.84
C GLY A 171 -20.85 -2.23 37.46
N LEU A 172 -21.53 -1.59 36.49
CA LEU A 172 -21.77 -2.14 35.13
C LEU A 172 -20.82 -1.59 34.05
N LEU A 173 -19.65 -1.08 34.43
CA LEU A 173 -18.69 -0.53 33.47
C LEU A 173 -17.88 -1.64 32.78
N GLY A 174 -17.66 -1.50 31.48
CA GLY A 174 -16.67 -2.32 30.77
C GLY A 174 -15.24 -1.99 31.21
N ALA A 175 -14.30 -2.93 31.06
CA ALA A 175 -12.93 -2.79 31.55
C ALA A 175 -12.21 -1.51 31.11
N HIS A 176 -12.31 -1.14 29.84
CA HIS A 176 -11.73 0.11 29.32
C HIS A 176 -12.36 1.35 29.97
N ALA A 177 -13.69 1.42 30.01
CA ALA A 177 -14.43 2.52 30.61
C ALA A 177 -14.14 2.65 32.12
N ALA A 178 -13.97 1.53 32.83
CA ALA A 178 -13.57 1.53 34.24
C ALA A 178 -12.14 2.07 34.43
N ALA A 179 -11.18 1.64 33.60
CA ALA A 179 -9.78 2.07 33.70
C ALA A 179 -9.61 3.58 33.45
N ILE A 180 -10.19 4.12 32.37
CA ILE A 180 -10.12 5.55 32.06
C ILE A 180 -10.85 6.40 33.11
N THR A 181 -11.97 5.90 33.64
CA THR A 181 -12.75 6.60 34.70
C THR A 181 -11.96 6.64 36.01
N ALA A 182 -11.39 5.52 36.45
CA ALA A 182 -10.59 5.45 37.66
C ALA A 182 -9.38 6.39 37.57
N TYR A 183 -8.70 6.43 36.41
CA TYR A 183 -7.61 7.35 36.16
C TYR A 183 -8.05 8.83 36.23
N ALA A 184 -9.13 9.20 35.54
CA ALA A 184 -9.65 10.57 35.53
C ALA A 184 -10.03 11.07 36.94
N LEU A 185 -10.68 10.22 37.75
CA LEU A 185 -11.05 10.53 39.13
C LEU A 185 -9.83 10.70 40.05
N THR A 186 -8.79 9.87 39.86
CA THR A 186 -7.53 10.03 40.61
C THR A 186 -6.76 11.28 40.20
N LEU A 187 -6.72 11.60 38.91
CA LEU A 187 -5.99 12.74 38.38
C LEU A 187 -6.59 14.07 38.87
N THR A 188 -7.92 14.17 38.89
CA THR A 188 -8.64 15.39 39.33
C THR A 188 -8.81 15.49 40.86
N LYS A 189 -8.27 14.54 41.63
CA LYS A 189 -8.41 14.48 43.09
C LYS A 189 -9.88 14.54 43.55
N ALA A 190 -10.74 13.71 42.94
CA ALA A 190 -12.14 13.55 43.36
C ALA A 190 -12.25 13.02 44.81
N SER A 191 -13.47 13.01 45.36
CA SER A 191 -13.75 12.47 46.71
C SER A 191 -13.14 11.08 46.88
N GLU A 192 -12.57 10.83 48.06
CA GLU A 192 -11.87 9.59 48.38
C GLU A 192 -12.80 8.37 48.24
N ASP A 193 -14.08 8.52 48.61
CA ASP A 193 -15.09 7.46 48.45
C ASP A 193 -15.27 7.04 46.99
N LEU A 194 -15.40 8.03 46.08
CA LEU A 194 -15.57 7.77 44.65
C LEU A 194 -14.31 7.12 44.05
N ARG A 195 -13.13 7.56 44.48
CA ARG A 195 -11.85 6.99 44.05
C ARG A 195 -11.70 5.54 44.53
N ASN A 196 -12.10 5.25 45.76
CA ASN A 196 -12.06 3.91 46.34
C ASN A 196 -13.00 2.95 45.62
N VAL A 197 -14.23 3.38 45.35
CA VAL A 197 -15.21 2.57 44.60
C VAL A 197 -14.71 2.28 43.18
N ALA A 198 -14.23 3.30 42.46
CA ALA A 198 -13.72 3.12 41.10
C ALA A 198 -12.48 2.20 41.06
N HIS A 199 -11.58 2.32 42.02
CA HIS A 199 -10.43 1.43 42.10
C HIS A 199 -10.84 -0.02 42.42
N ASN A 200 -11.69 -0.23 43.41
CA ASN A 200 -12.12 -1.59 43.77
C ASN A 200 -12.81 -2.28 42.59
N SER A 201 -13.63 -1.53 41.84
CA SER A 201 -14.25 -2.00 40.59
C SER A 201 -13.21 -2.36 39.53
N LEU A 202 -12.19 -1.51 39.31
CA LEU A 202 -11.12 -1.79 38.35
C LEU A 202 -10.29 -3.01 38.76
N MET A 203 -9.92 -3.11 40.03
CA MET A 203 -9.10 -4.23 40.54
C MET A 203 -9.85 -5.55 40.52
N ALA A 204 -11.17 -5.55 40.66
CA ALA A 204 -12.00 -6.74 40.49
C ALA A 204 -11.97 -7.31 39.06
N MET A 205 -11.60 -6.49 38.06
CA MET A 205 -11.47 -6.89 36.65
C MET A 205 -10.03 -7.25 36.24
N ALA A 206 -9.08 -7.23 37.17
CA ALA A 206 -7.68 -7.53 36.87
C ALA A 206 -7.49 -9.03 36.61
N GLU A 207 -6.86 -9.36 35.48
CA GLU A 207 -6.50 -10.73 35.12
C GLU A 207 -5.01 -10.95 35.42
N GLU A 208 -4.73 -11.90 36.31
CA GLU A 208 -3.37 -12.27 36.68
C GLU A 208 -3.02 -13.64 36.10
N THR A 209 -2.00 -13.67 35.22
CA THR A 209 -1.48 -14.91 34.64
C THR A 209 0.02 -15.02 34.90
N GLY A 210 0.40 -15.80 35.92
CA GLY A 210 1.80 -15.98 36.32
C GLY A 210 2.43 -14.67 36.85
N GLU A 211 3.45 -14.17 36.15
CA GLU A 211 4.12 -12.90 36.48
C GLU A 211 3.50 -11.67 35.80
N ASN A 212 2.49 -11.86 34.95
CA ASN A 212 1.86 -10.78 34.19
C ASN A 212 0.50 -10.42 34.77
N LEU A 213 0.18 -9.12 34.74
CA LEU A 213 -1.09 -8.56 35.16
C LEU A 213 -1.61 -7.63 34.06
N TYR A 214 -2.84 -7.86 33.60
CA TYR A 214 -3.46 -7.09 32.52
C TYR A 214 -4.98 -7.00 32.67
N TRP A 215 -5.61 -6.17 31.85
CA TRP A 215 -7.07 -6.02 31.78
C TRP A 215 -7.57 -6.27 30.35
N GLY A 216 -8.52 -7.19 30.19
CA GLY A 216 -9.03 -7.57 28.86
C GLY A 216 -10.51 -7.95 28.78
N LEU A 217 -11.15 -8.37 29.87
CA LEU A 217 -12.54 -8.86 29.82
C LEU A 217 -13.58 -7.77 29.50
N VAL A 218 -14.31 -7.94 28.39
CA VAL A 218 -15.57 -7.25 28.11
C VAL A 218 -16.71 -8.13 28.61
N LEU A 219 -17.19 -7.89 29.83
CA LEU A 219 -18.48 -8.44 30.27
C LEU A 219 -19.59 -7.63 29.58
N GLY A 220 -20.04 -8.09 28.41
CA GLY A 220 -21.14 -7.43 27.70
C GLY A 220 -21.38 -7.80 26.24
N SER A 221 -21.36 -9.08 25.87
CA SER A 221 -22.18 -9.59 24.75
C SER A 221 -22.16 -11.11 24.74
N GLN A 222 -23.33 -11.74 24.77
CA GLN A 222 -23.45 -13.19 24.59
C GLN A 222 -23.05 -13.71 23.20
N ASP A 223 -22.61 -12.87 22.26
CA ASP A 223 -22.12 -13.30 20.95
C ASP A 223 -20.85 -12.59 20.54
N LYS A 224 -19.71 -13.23 20.85
CA LYS A 224 -18.44 -13.29 20.10
C LYS A 224 -17.38 -13.79 21.06
N VAL A 225 -17.10 -15.09 20.99
CA VAL A 225 -15.93 -15.70 21.61
C VAL A 225 -14.69 -15.09 20.95
N VAL A 226 -14.21 -13.96 21.47
CA VAL A 226 -12.81 -13.59 21.30
C VAL A 226 -12.05 -14.56 22.18
N LEU A 227 -11.41 -15.54 21.53
CA LEU A 227 -10.63 -16.59 22.17
C LEU A 227 -9.73 -15.95 23.23
N ARG A 228 -9.87 -16.41 24.48
CA ARG A 228 -8.86 -16.20 25.53
C ARG A 228 -7.49 -16.45 24.88
N PRO A 229 -6.50 -15.54 25.00
CA PRO A 229 -5.17 -15.88 24.60
C PRO A 229 -4.77 -17.04 25.50
N ALA A 230 -4.50 -18.20 24.90
CA ALA A 230 -4.03 -19.34 25.65
C ALA A 230 -2.80 -18.88 26.43
N ALA A 231 -2.85 -19.01 27.76
CA ALA A 231 -1.66 -18.80 28.59
C ALA A 231 -0.53 -19.66 28.01
N PRO A 232 0.70 -19.13 27.85
CA PRO A 232 1.84 -19.91 27.40
C PRO A 232 1.94 -21.17 28.26
N ARG A 233 1.89 -22.35 27.63
CA ARG A 233 2.01 -23.63 28.35
C ARG A 233 3.45 -23.90 28.78
N SER A 234 4.40 -23.10 28.27
CA SER A 234 5.82 -23.11 28.63
C SER A 234 6.42 -21.69 28.61
N PRO A 235 7.57 -21.46 29.27
CA PRO A 235 8.36 -20.22 29.16
C PRO A 235 8.90 -19.93 27.75
N THR A 236 8.74 -20.86 26.81
CA THR A 236 9.27 -20.83 25.44
C THR A 236 8.20 -20.52 24.38
N GLU A 237 6.91 -20.44 24.74
CA GLU A 237 5.85 -20.04 23.82
C GLU A 237 5.71 -18.51 23.76
N PRO A 238 5.63 -17.91 22.56
CA PRO A 238 5.46 -16.46 22.41
C PRO A 238 4.13 -16.04 23.03
N VAL A 239 4.15 -15.00 23.87
CA VAL A 239 2.92 -14.38 24.39
C VAL A 239 2.09 -13.92 23.18
N PRO A 240 0.85 -14.43 23.00
CA PRO A 240 0.01 -13.99 21.91
C PRO A 240 -0.20 -12.47 21.99
N GLN A 241 -0.04 -11.80 20.85
CA GLN A 241 -0.12 -10.35 20.78
C GLN A 241 -1.54 -9.89 21.13
N ALA A 242 -1.66 -9.08 22.18
CA ALA A 242 -2.96 -8.65 22.69
C ALA A 242 -3.66 -7.68 21.72
N PRO A 243 -5.01 -7.63 21.72
CA PRO A 243 -5.76 -6.56 21.08
C PRO A 243 -5.31 -5.19 21.57
N ALA A 244 -5.29 -4.18 20.68
CA ALA A 244 -4.94 -2.80 21.02
C ALA A 244 -5.75 -2.26 22.21
N LEU A 245 -7.01 -2.67 22.30
CA LEU A 245 -7.93 -2.34 23.40
C LEU A 245 -7.40 -2.76 24.78
N TRP A 246 -6.78 -3.92 24.89
CA TRP A 246 -6.28 -4.45 26.17
C TRP A 246 -5.00 -3.75 26.60
N ILE A 247 -4.16 -3.40 25.61
CA ILE A 247 -2.95 -2.60 25.82
C ILE A 247 -3.34 -1.23 26.36
N GLU A 248 -4.29 -0.55 25.71
CA GLU A 248 -4.80 0.75 26.14
C GLU A 248 -5.43 0.70 27.54
N THR A 249 -6.27 -0.31 27.81
CA THR A 249 -6.93 -0.48 29.11
C THR A 249 -5.90 -0.66 30.22
N THR A 250 -4.91 -1.53 30.01
CA THR A 250 -3.84 -1.79 30.98
C THR A 250 -2.95 -0.57 31.18
N ALA A 251 -2.72 0.25 30.14
CA ALA A 251 -1.95 1.48 30.24
C ALA A 251 -2.65 2.54 31.11
N TYR A 252 -3.97 2.75 30.96
CA TYR A 252 -4.73 3.61 31.85
C TYR A 252 -4.75 3.10 33.29
N ALA A 253 -4.90 1.78 33.48
CA ALA A 253 -4.85 1.15 34.80
C ALA A 253 -3.47 1.36 35.47
N LEU A 254 -2.38 1.23 34.72
CA LEU A 254 -1.03 1.49 35.23
C LEU A 254 -0.84 2.94 35.68
N LEU A 255 -1.30 3.92 34.88
CA LEU A 255 -1.26 5.34 35.26
C LEU A 255 -2.05 5.60 36.56
N HIS A 256 -3.23 5.00 36.70
CA HIS A 256 -4.02 5.08 37.92
C HIS A 256 -3.29 4.48 39.13
N LEU A 257 -2.72 3.27 39.00
CA LEU A 257 -2.00 2.59 40.08
C LEU A 257 -0.77 3.39 40.54
N LEU A 258 0.00 3.95 39.60
CA LEU A 258 1.17 4.77 39.92
C LEU A 258 0.81 6.03 40.71
N LEU A 259 -0.31 6.68 40.39
CA LEU A 259 -0.77 7.86 41.13
C LEU A 259 -1.29 7.53 42.52
N ARG A 260 -1.85 6.33 42.72
CA ARG A 260 -2.47 5.93 43.99
C ARG A 260 -1.47 5.30 44.96
N GLU A 261 -0.70 4.31 44.50
CA GLU A 261 0.12 3.44 45.34
C GLU A 261 1.63 3.60 45.04
N GLY A 262 2.00 4.32 43.98
CA GLY A 262 3.38 4.39 43.52
C GLY A 262 3.85 3.07 42.91
N LYS A 263 5.11 2.69 43.19
CA LYS A 263 5.69 1.43 42.68
C LYS A 263 5.25 0.23 43.52
N GLY A 264 3.98 -0.16 43.36
CA GLY A 264 3.43 -1.39 43.92
C GLY A 264 3.83 -2.65 43.14
N LYS A 265 3.65 -3.83 43.75
CA LYS A 265 3.89 -5.13 43.09
C LYS A 265 3.04 -5.31 41.83
N MET A 266 1.79 -4.84 41.86
CA MET A 266 0.86 -4.93 40.73
C MET A 266 1.27 -4.00 39.58
N ALA A 267 1.73 -2.79 39.89
CA ALA A 267 2.23 -1.85 38.88
C ALA A 267 3.46 -2.41 38.16
N ASP A 268 4.34 -3.13 38.86
CA ASP A 268 5.52 -3.79 38.27
C ASP A 268 5.12 -4.90 37.29
N LYS A 269 4.17 -5.75 37.67
CA LYS A 269 3.62 -6.80 36.80
C LYS A 269 2.94 -6.22 35.55
N ALA A 270 2.14 -5.17 35.71
CA ALA A 270 1.46 -4.51 34.59
C ALA A 270 2.44 -3.81 33.64
N ALA A 271 3.43 -3.09 34.17
CA ALA A 271 4.47 -2.46 33.36
C ALA A 271 5.32 -3.50 32.60
N SER A 272 5.64 -4.62 33.25
CA SER A 272 6.33 -5.75 32.62
C SER A 272 5.50 -6.29 31.45
N TRP A 273 4.21 -6.54 31.64
CA TRP A 273 3.34 -7.03 30.55
C TRP A 273 3.26 -6.05 29.38
N LEU A 274 3.04 -4.75 29.62
CA LEU A 274 3.00 -3.73 28.56
C LEU A 274 4.29 -3.67 27.76
N THR A 275 5.44 -3.83 28.41
CA THR A 275 6.75 -3.85 27.75
C THR A 275 6.88 -5.04 26.78
N HIS A 276 6.31 -6.20 27.13
CA HIS A 276 6.26 -7.37 26.25
C HIS A 276 5.32 -7.19 25.05
N GLN A 277 4.27 -6.36 25.17
CA GLN A 277 3.30 -6.13 24.09
C GLN A 277 3.77 -5.12 23.02
N GLY A 278 4.81 -4.33 23.27
CA GLY A 278 5.32 -3.38 22.27
C GLY A 278 5.91 -4.08 21.04
N ASN A 279 5.74 -3.52 19.85
CA ASN A 279 6.36 -4.06 18.64
C ASN A 279 7.90 -3.89 18.68
N PHE A 280 8.59 -4.50 17.70
CA PHE A 280 10.05 -4.40 17.56
C PHE A 280 10.53 -2.94 17.51
N HIS A 281 9.81 -2.05 16.82
CA HIS A 281 10.11 -0.62 16.71
C HIS A 281 9.58 0.25 17.88
N GLY A 282 9.09 -0.36 18.97
CA GLY A 282 8.59 0.39 20.14
C GLY A 282 7.21 1.06 19.97
N ALA A 283 6.59 0.94 18.80
CA ALA A 283 5.19 1.32 18.56
C ALA A 283 4.21 0.22 19.00
N PHE A 284 2.95 0.59 19.23
CA PHE A 284 1.86 -0.34 19.49
C PHE A 284 0.91 -0.38 18.29
N ARG A 285 -0.27 -1.01 18.41
CA ARG A 285 -1.12 -1.32 17.25
C ARG A 285 -1.99 -0.14 16.81
N SER A 286 -2.27 0.81 17.69
CA SER A 286 -3.12 1.97 17.45
C SER A 286 -2.41 3.28 17.84
N THR A 287 -3.12 4.39 17.71
CA THR A 287 -2.64 5.71 18.18
C THR A 287 -2.82 5.85 19.70
N GLN A 288 -3.98 5.45 20.26
CA GLN A 288 -4.26 5.64 21.69
C GLN A 288 -3.41 4.73 22.58
N ASP A 289 -3.31 3.45 22.24
CA ASP A 289 -2.46 2.51 22.97
C ASP A 289 -0.99 2.98 22.95
N THR A 290 -0.48 3.46 21.82
CA THR A 290 0.89 3.99 21.73
C THR A 290 1.09 5.22 22.61
N VAL A 291 0.20 6.22 22.51
CA VAL A 291 0.33 7.46 23.29
C VAL A 291 0.21 7.18 24.79
N VAL A 292 -0.83 6.47 25.21
CA VAL A 292 -1.10 6.23 26.63
C VAL A 292 -0.07 5.27 27.24
N THR A 293 0.38 4.26 26.49
CA THR A 293 1.39 3.31 26.99
C THR A 293 2.76 3.96 27.15
N LEU A 294 3.19 4.81 26.20
CA LEU A 294 4.44 5.55 26.36
C LEU A 294 4.37 6.55 27.53
N ASP A 295 3.24 7.23 27.72
CA ASP A 295 3.01 8.07 28.90
C ASP A 295 3.12 7.24 30.20
N ALA A 296 2.44 6.08 30.26
CA ALA A 296 2.44 5.18 31.41
C ALA A 296 3.82 4.62 31.74
N LEU A 297 4.54 4.13 30.73
CA LEU A 297 5.89 3.60 30.89
C LEU A 297 6.88 4.72 31.25
N SER A 298 6.71 5.95 30.78
CA SER A 298 7.54 7.09 31.22
C SER A 298 7.37 7.37 32.72
N ALA A 299 6.12 7.35 33.20
CA ALA A 299 5.80 7.59 34.60
C ALA A 299 6.28 6.45 35.49
N TYR A 300 6.11 5.19 35.04
CA TYR A 300 6.65 4.02 35.71
C TYR A 300 8.18 4.10 35.80
N TRP A 301 8.84 4.47 34.70
CA TRP A 301 10.31 4.58 34.65
C TRP A 301 10.80 5.63 35.65
N ILE A 302 10.19 6.81 35.72
CA ILE A 302 10.53 7.83 36.74
C ILE A 302 10.37 7.25 38.16
N ALA A 303 9.28 6.54 38.43
CA ALA A 303 9.03 5.94 39.73
C ALA A 303 9.95 4.74 40.05
N SER A 304 10.53 4.09 39.04
CA SER A 304 11.31 2.86 39.17
C SER A 304 12.82 3.05 39.18
N HIS A 305 13.34 4.24 38.87
CA HIS A 305 14.79 4.46 38.69
C HIS A 305 15.58 4.36 39.98
N THR A 306 16.42 3.31 40.07
CA THR A 306 17.52 3.17 41.02
C THR A 306 18.85 3.16 40.28
N THR A 307 19.84 3.87 40.82
CA THR A 307 21.15 4.18 40.22
C THR A 307 22.16 3.03 40.39
N GLU A 308 21.80 1.80 40.02
CA GLU A 308 22.73 0.67 40.06
C GLU A 308 23.23 0.32 38.66
N GLU A 309 24.53 0.04 38.54
CA GLU A 309 25.15 -0.48 37.32
C GLU A 309 24.63 -1.89 37.03
N LYS A 310 24.00 -2.03 35.86
CA LYS A 310 23.47 -3.30 35.38
C LYS A 310 24.10 -3.65 34.04
N ALA A 311 24.53 -4.91 33.91
CA ALA A 311 25.12 -5.49 32.71
C ALA A 311 24.36 -6.76 32.31
N LEU A 312 24.23 -6.98 31.00
CA LEU A 312 23.59 -8.15 30.40
C LEU A 312 24.34 -8.60 29.16
N ASN A 313 24.81 -9.84 29.17
CA ASN A 313 25.44 -10.51 28.05
C ASN A 313 24.45 -11.54 27.49
N VAL A 314 24.16 -11.47 26.19
CA VAL A 314 23.27 -12.39 25.50
C VAL A 314 24.01 -13.00 24.32
N THR A 315 24.19 -14.31 24.33
CA THR A 315 24.81 -15.06 23.24
C THR A 315 23.76 -15.85 22.49
N LEU A 316 23.60 -15.58 21.21
CA LEU A 316 22.74 -16.34 20.30
C LEU A 316 23.59 -17.27 19.45
N SER A 317 23.20 -18.54 19.36
CA SER A 317 23.88 -19.50 18.51
C SER A 317 22.90 -20.33 17.69
N SER A 318 23.26 -20.60 16.43
CA SER A 318 22.44 -21.40 15.52
C SER A 318 23.31 -22.37 14.73
N MET A 319 22.84 -23.61 14.63
CA MET A 319 23.48 -24.67 13.85
C MET A 319 22.82 -24.77 12.48
N GLY A 320 23.53 -24.34 11.42
CA GLY A 320 23.01 -24.35 10.05
C GLY A 320 23.85 -25.18 9.08
N ARG A 321 23.49 -25.13 7.79
CA ARG A 321 24.30 -25.73 6.70
C ARG A 321 25.71 -25.13 6.60
N ASN A 322 25.89 -23.90 7.11
CA ASN A 322 27.15 -23.16 7.07
C ASN A 322 27.96 -23.28 8.37
N GLY A 323 27.66 -24.27 9.23
CA GLY A 323 28.32 -24.46 10.53
C GLY A 323 27.64 -23.72 11.70
N LEU A 324 28.30 -23.72 12.87
CA LEU A 324 27.87 -23.00 14.06
C LEU A 324 28.15 -21.51 13.88
N LYS A 325 27.11 -20.68 13.86
CA LYS A 325 27.26 -19.22 13.97
C LYS A 325 26.87 -18.77 15.36
N THR A 326 27.75 -18.00 15.98
CA THR A 326 27.54 -17.38 17.29
C THR A 326 27.55 -15.88 17.16
N HIS A 327 26.59 -15.21 17.80
CA HIS A 327 26.51 -13.76 17.94
C HIS A 327 26.45 -13.44 19.44
N VAL A 328 27.34 -12.56 19.90
CA VAL A 328 27.42 -12.16 21.31
C VAL A 328 27.05 -10.68 21.41
N LEU A 329 25.99 -10.40 22.16
CA LEU A 329 25.47 -9.07 22.43
C LEU A 329 25.83 -8.68 23.87
N HIS A 330 26.59 -7.61 24.03
CA HIS A 330 26.94 -7.04 25.33
C HIS A 330 26.14 -5.76 25.58
N LEU A 331 25.26 -5.77 26.57
CA LEU A 331 24.40 -4.65 26.97
C LEU A 331 24.85 -4.12 28.35
N ASN A 332 25.47 -2.94 28.36
CA ASN A 332 25.83 -2.22 29.58
C ASN A 332 24.99 -0.94 29.75
N ASN A 333 24.83 -0.47 30.99
CA ASN A 333 24.07 0.75 31.33
C ASN A 333 24.51 2.04 30.60
N HIS A 334 25.74 2.11 30.08
CA HIS A 334 26.24 3.24 29.29
C HIS A 334 25.99 3.11 27.78
N GLN A 335 25.73 1.90 27.29
CA GLN A 335 25.53 1.57 25.87
C GLN A 335 24.12 1.01 25.65
N VAL A 336 23.10 1.61 26.27
CA VAL A 336 21.69 1.19 26.13
C VAL A 336 21.11 1.64 24.79
N LYS A 337 21.82 1.33 23.71
CA LYS A 337 21.18 1.03 22.44
C LYS A 337 20.39 -0.25 22.68
N GLY A 338 19.12 -0.28 22.29
CA GLY A 338 18.61 -1.56 21.82
C GLY A 338 19.59 -2.02 20.73
N LEU A 339 20.31 -3.11 20.99
CA LEU A 339 21.22 -3.68 20.00
C LEU A 339 20.34 -4.41 18.99
N GLU A 340 20.20 -3.80 17.83
CA GLU A 340 19.64 -4.44 16.65
C GLU A 340 20.81 -4.92 15.80
N GLU A 341 20.89 -6.24 15.62
CA GLU A 341 21.85 -6.86 14.73
C GLU A 341 21.12 -7.70 13.69
N GLU A 342 21.61 -7.65 12.45
CA GLU A 342 21.12 -8.52 11.38
C GLU A 342 21.67 -9.94 11.60
N LEU A 343 20.82 -10.81 12.16
CA LEU A 343 21.18 -12.19 12.48
C LEU A 343 21.11 -13.08 11.24
N LYS A 344 22.26 -13.38 10.63
CA LYS A 344 22.37 -14.24 9.43
C LYS A 344 22.39 -15.72 9.80
N PHE A 345 21.28 -16.22 10.34
CA PHE A 345 21.08 -17.65 10.63
C PHE A 345 20.50 -18.42 9.45
N SER A 346 20.73 -19.74 9.42
CA SER A 346 20.15 -20.61 8.39
C SER A 346 18.66 -20.84 8.62
N LEU A 347 17.89 -20.97 7.55
CA LEU A 347 16.45 -21.24 7.62
C LEU A 347 16.20 -22.63 8.24
N GLY A 348 15.25 -22.72 9.19
CA GLY A 348 14.79 -23.99 9.78
C GLY A 348 15.61 -24.55 10.95
N SER A 349 16.69 -23.89 11.39
CA SER A 349 17.48 -24.33 12.54
C SER A 349 16.97 -23.79 13.89
N THR A 350 17.18 -24.56 14.97
CA THR A 350 16.91 -24.12 16.33
C THR A 350 17.95 -23.08 16.77
N ILE A 351 17.48 -21.99 17.39
CA ILE A 351 18.33 -20.93 17.94
C ILE A 351 18.47 -21.21 19.44
N SER A 352 19.69 -21.37 19.93
CA SER A 352 19.97 -21.41 21.36
C SER A 352 20.40 -20.03 21.86
N VAL A 353 19.87 -19.63 23.01
CA VAL A 353 20.13 -18.33 23.63
C VAL A 353 20.71 -18.57 25.02
N LYS A 354 21.91 -18.05 25.27
CA LYS A 354 22.57 -18.05 26.58
C LYS A 354 22.56 -16.62 27.13
N VAL A 355 22.09 -16.44 28.35
CA VAL A 355 21.99 -15.12 29.00
C VAL A 355 22.81 -15.12 30.28
N GLU A 356 23.66 -14.12 30.47
CA GLU A 356 24.50 -13.92 31.65
C GLU A 356 24.43 -12.45 32.08
N GLY A 357 24.22 -12.16 33.36
CA GLY A 357 24.21 -10.78 33.84
C GLY A 357 23.26 -10.54 35.00
N ASN A 358 23.21 -9.29 35.47
CA ASN A 358 22.42 -8.84 36.61
C ASN A 358 21.37 -7.78 36.23
N SER A 359 21.11 -7.60 34.93
CA SER A 359 20.09 -6.70 34.41
C SER A 359 18.83 -7.42 33.94
N LYS A 360 17.70 -6.71 33.95
CA LYS A 360 16.46 -7.13 33.26
C LYS A 360 16.49 -6.55 31.84
N GLY A 361 16.41 -7.41 30.82
CA GLY A 361 16.36 -7.01 29.41
C GLY A 361 15.22 -7.70 28.67
N THR A 362 14.85 -7.18 27.50
CA THR A 362 13.84 -7.76 26.62
C THR A 362 14.49 -8.12 25.28
N LEU A 363 14.46 -9.41 24.92
CA LEU A 363 14.93 -9.89 23.62
C LEU A 363 13.74 -10.06 22.69
N LYS A 364 13.77 -9.41 21.51
CA LYS A 364 12.76 -9.58 20.46
C LYS A 364 13.44 -10.10 19.19
N ILE A 365 12.92 -11.19 18.64
CA ILE A 365 13.42 -11.81 17.40
C ILE A 365 12.37 -11.60 16.31
N LEU A 366 12.66 -10.73 15.34
CA LEU A 366 11.81 -10.52 14.17
C LEU A 366 12.19 -11.51 13.07
N ARG A 367 11.24 -12.35 12.64
CA ARG A 367 11.40 -13.28 11.51
C ARG A 367 10.52 -12.83 10.36
N THR A 368 11.13 -12.38 9.26
CA THR A 368 10.43 -12.06 8.02
C THR A 368 10.59 -13.23 7.06
N TYR A 369 9.48 -13.70 6.48
CA TYR A 369 9.46 -14.77 5.49
C TYR A 369 8.32 -14.52 4.51
N ASN A 370 8.51 -14.97 3.27
CA ASN A 370 7.45 -14.92 2.27
C ASN A 370 6.46 -16.04 2.57
N VAL A 371 5.18 -15.68 2.62
CA VAL A 371 4.07 -16.64 2.73
C VAL A 371 3.47 -16.80 1.34
N LEU A 372 3.08 -18.03 0.99
CA LEU A 372 2.28 -18.27 -0.22
C LEU A 372 1.03 -17.40 -0.16
N ASP A 373 0.79 -16.63 -1.22
CA ASP A 373 -0.31 -15.69 -1.27
C ASP A 373 -1.63 -16.43 -0.97
N MET A 374 -2.36 -15.96 0.03
CA MET A 374 -3.63 -16.60 0.39
C MET A 374 -4.60 -16.31 -0.76
N LYS A 375 -5.02 -17.37 -1.47
CA LYS A 375 -6.09 -17.44 -2.50
C LYS A 375 -6.60 -16.06 -2.93
N ASN A 376 -6.42 -15.64 -4.19
CA ASN A 376 -7.05 -14.47 -4.85
C ASN A 376 -8.35 -13.96 -4.18
N THR A 377 -8.25 -13.34 -3.00
CA THR A 377 -9.35 -12.71 -2.28
C THR A 377 -9.43 -11.30 -2.85
N THR A 378 -9.42 -11.22 -4.18
CA THR A 378 -9.55 -9.98 -4.93
C THR A 378 -10.81 -9.30 -4.43
N CYS A 379 -10.61 -8.24 -3.65
CA CYS A 379 -11.64 -7.27 -3.33
C CYS A 379 -12.88 -7.83 -2.62
N GLN A 380 -12.79 -8.85 -1.76
CA GLN A 380 -14.01 -9.43 -1.17
C GLN A 380 -14.82 -8.42 -0.33
N ASP A 381 -14.13 -7.56 0.43
CA ASP A 381 -14.76 -6.58 1.33
C ASP A 381 -15.06 -5.24 0.64
N LEU A 382 -14.02 -4.62 0.07
CA LEU A 382 -14.07 -3.35 -0.66
C LEU A 382 -14.00 -3.62 -2.16
N GLN A 383 -14.78 -2.87 -2.93
CA GLN A 383 -14.87 -3.01 -4.38
C GLN A 383 -14.66 -1.65 -5.05
N ILE A 384 -13.84 -1.63 -6.10
CA ILE A 384 -13.62 -0.48 -6.97
C ILE A 384 -13.65 -0.94 -8.43
N GLU A 385 -14.30 -0.16 -9.27
CA GLU A 385 -14.36 -0.37 -10.71
C GLU A 385 -14.14 0.96 -11.41
N VAL A 386 -13.18 1.02 -12.33
CA VAL A 386 -12.89 2.22 -13.12
C VAL A 386 -13.13 1.92 -14.59
N LYS A 387 -13.92 2.78 -15.24
CA LYS A 387 -14.19 2.73 -16.67
C LYS A 387 -13.79 4.03 -17.32
N VAL A 388 -13.14 3.91 -18.46
CA VAL A 388 -12.77 5.03 -19.32
C VAL A 388 -13.68 4.99 -20.53
N THR A 389 -14.31 6.10 -20.86
CA THR A 389 -15.10 6.28 -22.08
C THR A 389 -14.41 7.31 -22.98
N ASP A 390 -14.67 7.26 -24.28
CA ASP A 390 -14.09 8.09 -25.34
C ASP A 390 -12.76 7.58 -25.93
N ALA A 391 -12.51 7.97 -27.19
CA ALA A 391 -11.36 7.48 -27.96
C ALA A 391 -10.07 8.16 -27.52
N VAL A 392 -9.03 7.36 -27.27
CA VAL A 392 -7.66 7.83 -26.97
C VAL A 392 -6.86 7.85 -28.26
N GLU A 393 -6.12 8.92 -28.50
CA GLU A 393 -5.18 8.99 -29.63
C GLU A 393 -3.88 8.25 -29.27
N TYR A 394 -3.38 7.44 -30.21
CA TYR A 394 -2.18 6.63 -30.04
C TYR A 394 -1.10 7.02 -31.05
N ALA A 395 0.14 7.13 -30.59
CA ALA A 395 1.29 7.39 -31.45
C ALA A 395 1.75 6.06 -32.04
N TRP A 396 1.25 5.73 -33.23
CA TRP A 396 1.68 4.59 -34.05
C TRP A 396 1.48 3.24 -33.35
N SER A 397 0.27 2.69 -33.48
CA SER A 397 0.09 1.26 -33.27
C SER A 397 0.69 0.50 -34.47
N ALA A 398 1.34 -0.64 -34.25
CA ALA A 398 1.92 -1.49 -35.29
C ALA A 398 0.91 -2.04 -36.35
N TYR A 399 -0.30 -1.49 -36.41
CA TYR A 399 -1.31 -1.72 -37.43
C TYR A 399 -1.15 -0.82 -38.68
N GLU A 400 -0.17 0.10 -38.72
CA GLU A 400 0.08 0.98 -39.89
C GLU A 400 1.43 0.72 -40.58
N ASP A 401 1.94 -0.51 -40.54
CA ASP A 401 3.01 -0.95 -41.46
C ASP A 401 2.42 -1.57 -42.75
N TYR A 402 1.18 -1.16 -43.10
CA TYR A 402 0.40 -1.62 -44.26
C TYR A 402 0.29 -0.54 -45.32
N GLU A 403 1.38 0.13 -45.67
CA GLU A 403 1.55 0.64 -47.03
C GLU A 403 2.96 0.32 -47.53
N ASP A 404 3.00 -0.30 -48.70
CA ASP A 404 4.19 -0.62 -49.48
C ASP A 404 4.99 0.65 -49.77
N ASP A 405 6.29 0.67 -49.41
CA ASP A 405 7.21 1.69 -49.93
C ASP A 405 8.46 1.07 -50.59
N TYR A 406 8.23 0.00 -51.37
CA TYR A 406 9.18 -0.45 -52.40
C TYR A 406 8.43 -0.79 -53.69
N ASN A 407 7.70 0.18 -54.23
CA ASN A 407 7.28 0.17 -55.63
C ASN A 407 7.67 1.51 -56.26
N MET A 408 8.93 1.62 -56.67
CA MET A 408 9.35 2.64 -57.63
C MET A 408 9.27 2.02 -59.04
N PRO A 409 8.32 2.44 -59.90
CA PRO A 409 8.45 2.23 -61.32
C PRO A 409 9.49 3.23 -61.82
N ALA A 410 10.59 2.71 -62.39
CA ALA A 410 11.50 3.50 -63.19
C ALA A 410 10.73 4.16 -64.35
N THR A 411 10.71 5.48 -64.37
CA THR A 411 10.35 6.26 -65.57
C THR A 411 11.44 7.30 -65.78
N ASP A 412 12.23 7.05 -66.83
CA ASP A 412 13.14 8.01 -67.44
C ASP A 412 12.35 9.16 -68.06
N ASP A 413 12.70 10.42 -67.76
CA ASP A 413 12.86 11.46 -68.79
C ASP A 413 13.64 12.69 -68.24
N PRO A 414 14.67 13.21 -68.94
CA PRO A 414 15.41 14.40 -68.54
C PRO A 414 14.99 15.62 -69.38
N SER A 415 14.58 16.73 -68.76
CA SER A 415 14.80 18.10 -69.29
C SER A 415 14.16 19.18 -68.42
N VAL A 416 14.98 20.08 -67.85
CA VAL A 416 14.95 21.56 -67.98
C VAL A 416 16.16 22.10 -67.18
N PRO A 417 17.03 22.98 -67.74
CA PRO A 417 18.15 23.55 -66.98
C PRO A 417 17.73 24.79 -66.17
N LEU A 418 18.18 24.85 -64.91
CA LEU A 418 18.07 26.02 -64.02
C LEU A 418 19.02 27.14 -64.46
N GLN A 419 18.51 28.35 -64.66
CA GLN A 419 19.34 29.56 -64.80
C GLN A 419 19.87 30.04 -63.43
N PRO A 420 21.11 30.58 -63.36
CA PRO A 420 21.65 31.08 -62.10
C PRO A 420 21.17 32.52 -61.82
N VAL A 421 20.67 32.74 -60.60
CA VAL A 421 20.28 34.05 -60.09
C VAL A 421 21.52 34.81 -59.60
N THR A 422 21.68 36.08 -60.01
CA THR A 422 22.86 36.89 -59.65
C THR A 422 22.83 37.37 -58.19
N PRO A 423 24.01 37.61 -57.55
CA PRO A 423 24.15 37.96 -56.13
C PRO A 423 23.40 39.22 -55.63
N LEU A 424 22.93 40.10 -56.53
CA LEU A 424 22.23 41.34 -56.18
C LEU A 424 20.75 41.13 -55.79
N GLN A 425 20.12 40.02 -56.16
CA GLN A 425 18.73 39.71 -55.74
C GLN A 425 18.63 39.08 -54.33
N LEU A 426 19.76 38.61 -53.77
CA LEU A 426 19.81 38.03 -52.42
C LEU A 426 19.85 39.08 -51.31
N PHE A 427 20.11 40.36 -51.63
CA PHE A 427 20.34 41.41 -50.63
C PHE A 427 19.13 42.32 -50.35
N GLU A 428 18.12 42.41 -51.21
CA GLU A 428 16.95 43.29 -51.00
C GLU A 428 15.83 42.67 -50.12
N GLY A 429 15.89 41.37 -49.83
CA GLY A 429 14.84 40.66 -49.08
C GLY A 429 14.93 40.72 -47.54
N ARG A 430 15.98 41.30 -46.96
CA ARG A 430 16.23 41.23 -45.50
C ARG A 430 15.69 42.38 -44.66
N TRP A 431 15.05 43.39 -45.26
CA TRP A 431 14.55 44.58 -44.53
C TRP A 431 13.04 44.81 -44.67
N SER A 432 12.23 43.76 -44.46
CA SER A 432 10.81 43.92 -44.09
C SER A 432 10.33 42.86 -43.10
N ARG A 433 10.92 42.85 -41.89
CA ARG A 433 10.29 42.23 -40.72
C ARG A 433 9.09 43.08 -40.29
N ARG A 434 7.93 42.87 -40.91
CA ARG A 434 6.63 43.05 -40.23
C ARG A 434 6.15 41.68 -39.81
N ARG A 435 6.09 41.52 -38.48
CA ARG A 435 5.49 40.41 -37.76
C ARG A 435 4.08 40.16 -38.32
N ARG A 436 3.92 39.16 -39.19
CA ARG A 436 2.62 38.56 -39.44
C ARG A 436 2.32 37.72 -38.22
N GLU A 437 1.39 38.17 -37.39
CA GLU A 437 0.74 37.28 -36.43
C GLU A 437 0.15 36.12 -37.25
N ALA A 438 0.61 34.91 -36.95
CA ALA A 438 -0.02 33.71 -37.47
C ALA A 438 -1.50 33.78 -37.07
N PRO A 439 -2.44 33.43 -37.98
CA PRO A 439 -3.83 33.28 -37.58
C PRO A 439 -3.85 32.29 -36.41
N LYS A 440 -4.47 32.68 -35.30
CA LYS A 440 -4.70 31.79 -34.14
C LYS A 440 -5.20 30.46 -34.69
N VAL A 441 -4.37 29.43 -34.52
CA VAL A 441 -4.74 28.04 -34.74
C VAL A 441 -6.08 27.85 -34.04
N ALA A 442 -7.08 27.41 -34.79
CA ALA A 442 -8.37 27.01 -34.24
C ALA A 442 -8.11 26.12 -33.03
N GLU A 443 -8.80 26.38 -31.91
CA GLU A 443 -8.74 25.62 -30.66
C GLU A 443 -8.24 24.19 -30.92
N GLU A 444 -7.02 23.89 -30.44
CA GLU A 444 -6.59 22.51 -30.29
C GLU A 444 -7.74 21.80 -29.60
N ARG A 445 -8.41 20.89 -30.32
CA ARG A 445 -9.39 20.01 -29.70
C ARG A 445 -8.60 19.16 -28.73
N GLU A 446 -8.48 19.64 -27.49
CA GLU A 446 -7.96 18.83 -26.39
C GLU A 446 -8.77 17.54 -26.41
N SER A 447 -8.09 16.42 -26.70
CA SER A 447 -8.72 15.11 -26.66
C SER A 447 -9.10 14.85 -25.20
N ARG A 448 -10.39 15.01 -24.93
CA ARG A 448 -10.97 14.83 -23.61
C ARG A 448 -11.48 13.42 -23.48
N VAL A 449 -11.13 12.80 -22.36
CA VAL A 449 -11.53 11.45 -22.00
C VAL A 449 -12.27 11.50 -20.68
N HIS A 450 -13.37 10.76 -20.59
CA HIS A 450 -14.19 10.73 -19.38
C HIS A 450 -13.91 9.47 -18.54
N TYR A 451 -13.60 9.68 -17.26
CA TYR A 451 -13.37 8.63 -16.29
C TYR A 451 -14.61 8.47 -15.42
N THR A 452 -15.11 7.24 -15.27
CA THR A 452 -16.17 6.87 -14.34
C THR A 452 -15.62 5.87 -13.32
N VAL A 453 -15.59 6.29 -12.06
CA VAL A 453 -15.09 5.50 -10.93
C VAL A 453 -16.28 5.08 -10.08
N CYS A 454 -16.47 3.78 -9.88
CA CYS A 454 -17.53 3.25 -9.02
C CYS A 454 -16.95 2.49 -7.83
N ILE A 455 -17.50 2.72 -6.63
CA ILE A 455 -17.09 2.04 -5.40
C ILE A 455 -18.30 1.50 -4.64
N TRP A 456 -18.10 0.38 -3.93
CA TRP A 456 -19.09 -0.19 -3.00
C TRP A 456 -18.42 -1.19 -2.05
N ARG A 457 -19.16 -1.67 -1.04
CA ARG A 457 -18.69 -2.71 -0.11
C ARG A 457 -19.66 -3.88 0.01
N ASN A 458 -19.13 -5.08 0.21
CA ASN A 458 -19.92 -6.28 0.48
C ASN A 458 -20.03 -6.49 2.00
N GLY A 459 -21.20 -6.18 2.58
CA GLY A 459 -21.41 -5.97 4.02
C GLY A 459 -21.31 -7.18 4.96
N LYS A 460 -20.18 -7.91 5.01
CA LYS A 460 -19.97 -9.01 5.96
C LYS A 460 -18.89 -8.78 7.02
N LEU A 461 -17.98 -7.82 6.84
CA LEU A 461 -16.97 -7.45 7.84
C LEU A 461 -17.00 -5.95 8.11
N GLY A 462 -16.85 -5.58 9.38
CA GLY A 462 -17.13 -4.26 9.97
C GLY A 462 -16.20 -3.12 9.57
N LEU A 463 -15.82 -3.01 8.29
CA LEU A 463 -15.18 -1.82 7.74
C LEU A 463 -16.28 -0.76 7.52
N SER A 464 -16.63 -0.05 8.58
CA SER A 464 -17.43 1.19 8.49
C SER A 464 -16.48 2.37 8.63
N GLY A 465 -16.06 2.93 7.51
CA GLY A 465 -15.08 3.98 7.51
C GLY A 465 -14.95 4.72 6.19
N MET A 466 -14.18 5.79 6.23
CA MET A 466 -13.69 6.54 5.09
C MET A 466 -12.74 5.68 4.25
N ALA A 467 -12.84 5.82 2.94
CA ALA A 467 -11.96 5.17 2.00
C ALA A 467 -11.18 6.19 1.18
N ILE A 468 -9.99 5.78 0.74
CA ILE A 468 -9.18 6.53 -0.22
C ILE A 468 -9.21 5.75 -1.53
N ALA A 469 -9.73 6.37 -2.58
CA ALA A 469 -9.53 5.87 -3.93
C ALA A 469 -8.28 6.53 -4.50
N ASP A 470 -7.25 5.73 -4.72
CA ASP A 470 -6.02 6.10 -5.41
C ASP A 470 -6.08 5.59 -6.85
N ILE A 471 -6.26 6.52 -7.77
CA ILE A 471 -6.44 6.21 -9.19
C ILE A 471 -5.21 6.73 -9.92
N THR A 472 -4.45 5.81 -10.50
CA THR A 472 -3.39 6.17 -11.45
C THR A 472 -4.02 6.31 -12.82
N LEU A 473 -3.96 7.49 -13.44
CA LEU A 473 -4.44 7.75 -14.80
C LEU A 473 -3.56 7.04 -15.83
N LEU A 474 -4.07 6.96 -17.07
CA LEU A 474 -3.27 6.44 -18.18
C LEU A 474 -2.08 7.38 -18.44
N SER A 475 -0.95 6.83 -18.89
CA SER A 475 0.24 7.64 -19.18
C SER A 475 -0.09 8.76 -20.18
N GLY A 476 0.39 9.98 -19.90
CA GLY A 476 0.14 11.16 -20.73
C GLY A 476 -1.18 11.88 -20.45
N PHE A 477 -1.94 11.49 -19.42
CA PHE A 477 -3.17 12.17 -18.99
C PHE A 477 -3.01 12.88 -17.64
N HIS A 478 -3.68 14.02 -17.50
CA HIS A 478 -3.92 14.68 -16.21
C HIS A 478 -5.41 14.94 -15.99
N ALA A 479 -5.84 14.94 -14.73
CA ALA A 479 -7.24 15.20 -14.37
C ALA A 479 -7.58 16.70 -14.45
N LEU A 480 -8.80 17.00 -14.92
CA LEU A 480 -9.32 18.36 -14.92
C LEU A 480 -9.80 18.75 -13.52
N ARG A 481 -9.06 19.65 -12.87
CA ARG A 481 -9.37 20.14 -11.51
C ARG A 481 -10.78 20.72 -11.39
N ALA A 482 -11.27 21.42 -12.42
CA ALA A 482 -12.60 22.03 -12.41
C ALA A 482 -13.76 21.02 -12.24
N ASP A 483 -13.59 19.78 -12.70
CA ASP A 483 -14.61 18.73 -12.52
C ASP A 483 -14.53 18.10 -11.13
N LEU A 484 -13.32 17.95 -10.59
CA LEU A 484 -13.11 17.45 -9.23
C LEU A 484 -13.61 18.44 -8.15
N GLU A 485 -13.46 19.74 -8.38
CA GLU A 485 -14.00 20.77 -7.50
C GLU A 485 -15.54 20.70 -7.40
N LYS A 486 -16.24 20.40 -8.51
CA LYS A 486 -17.71 20.22 -8.50
C LYS A 486 -18.12 19.13 -7.51
N LEU A 487 -17.38 18.02 -7.47
CA LEU A 487 -17.66 16.88 -6.59
C LEU A 487 -17.52 17.22 -5.09
N THR A 488 -16.70 18.21 -4.74
CA THR A 488 -16.53 18.67 -3.35
C THR A 488 -17.48 19.80 -2.95
N SER A 489 -17.99 20.56 -3.93
CA SER A 489 -18.85 21.73 -3.69
C SER A 489 -20.32 21.39 -3.45
N LEU A 490 -20.79 20.22 -3.91
CA LEU A 490 -22.18 19.80 -3.79
C LEU A 490 -22.60 19.59 -2.32
N SER A 491 -23.91 19.61 -2.06
CA SER A 491 -24.49 19.33 -0.73
C SER A 491 -24.50 17.83 -0.41
N ASP A 492 -24.65 17.00 -1.44
CA ASP A 492 -24.58 15.53 -1.37
C ASP A 492 -23.12 15.08 -1.59
N ARG A 493 -22.27 15.38 -0.60
CA ARG A 493 -20.81 15.23 -0.70
C ARG A 493 -20.40 13.78 -0.56
N TYR A 494 -20.22 13.10 -1.68
CA TYR A 494 -19.57 11.79 -1.73
C TYR A 494 -18.06 11.90 -1.48
N VAL A 495 -17.44 12.96 -2.03
CA VAL A 495 -16.00 13.24 -1.92
C VAL A 495 -15.77 14.42 -0.99
N SER A 496 -15.07 14.19 0.13
CA SER A 496 -14.77 15.21 1.14
C SER A 496 -13.55 16.05 0.79
N HIS A 497 -12.60 15.43 0.09
CA HIS A 497 -11.38 16.08 -0.36
C HIS A 497 -10.84 15.37 -1.61
N PHE A 498 -10.10 16.09 -2.43
CA PHE A 498 -9.36 15.51 -3.55
C PHE A 498 -7.96 16.10 -3.59
N GLU A 499 -7.00 15.30 -4.03
CA GLU A 499 -5.63 15.72 -4.30
C GLU A 499 -5.22 15.16 -5.67
N THR A 500 -4.54 15.98 -6.46
CA THR A 500 -4.08 15.63 -7.80
C THR A 500 -2.60 15.93 -7.90
N ASP A 501 -1.79 14.93 -8.24
CA ASP A 501 -0.36 15.08 -8.49
C ASP A 501 -0.01 14.38 -9.81
N GLY A 502 0.13 15.17 -10.88
CA GLY A 502 0.36 14.66 -12.23
C GLY A 502 -0.71 13.65 -12.69
N PRO A 503 -0.34 12.40 -13.00
CA PRO A 503 -1.29 11.34 -13.39
C PRO A 503 -1.98 10.67 -12.19
N HIS A 504 -1.72 11.07 -10.94
CA HIS A 504 -2.37 10.48 -9.76
C HIS A 504 -3.54 11.32 -9.27
N VAL A 505 -4.67 10.66 -9.02
CA VAL A 505 -5.88 11.27 -8.43
C VAL A 505 -6.23 10.54 -7.15
N LEU A 506 -6.17 11.25 -6.03
CA LEU A 506 -6.57 10.78 -4.72
C LEU A 506 -7.94 11.36 -4.36
N LEU A 507 -8.93 10.49 -4.15
CA LEU A 507 -10.28 10.87 -3.71
C LEU A 507 -10.55 10.34 -2.31
N TYR A 508 -11.01 11.22 -1.44
CA TYR A 508 -11.32 10.93 -0.04
C TYR A 508 -12.83 10.81 0.15
N PHE A 509 -13.33 9.61 0.42
CA PHE A 509 -14.76 9.31 0.61
C PHE A 509 -15.10 9.15 2.08
N ASP A 510 -16.07 9.90 2.62
CA ASP A 510 -16.48 9.82 4.03
C ASP A 510 -16.99 8.43 4.45
N SER A 511 -17.69 7.74 3.54
CA SER A 511 -18.19 6.38 3.76
C SER A 511 -18.38 5.65 2.45
N VAL A 512 -18.16 4.33 2.44
CA VAL A 512 -18.45 3.48 1.29
C VAL A 512 -19.81 2.78 1.47
N PRO A 513 -20.79 3.02 0.59
CA PRO A 513 -22.11 2.38 0.68
C PRO A 513 -22.07 0.90 0.28
N THR A 514 -23.12 0.17 0.67
CA THR A 514 -23.36 -1.20 0.18
C THR A 514 -23.95 -1.24 -1.23
N THR A 515 -24.53 -0.13 -1.68
CA THR A 515 -24.99 0.06 -3.06
C THR A 515 -23.86 0.59 -3.93
N ARG A 516 -23.94 0.35 -5.24
CA ARG A 516 -22.96 0.85 -6.20
C ARG A 516 -23.10 2.37 -6.36
N GLU A 517 -22.02 3.09 -6.08
CA GLU A 517 -21.96 4.55 -6.20
C GLU A 517 -20.85 4.94 -7.18
N CYS A 518 -21.10 5.92 -8.04
CA CYS A 518 -20.19 6.28 -9.13
C CYS A 518 -19.95 7.78 -9.21
N VAL A 519 -18.69 8.14 -9.47
CA VAL A 519 -18.19 9.50 -9.61
C VAL A 519 -17.48 9.63 -10.96
N GLY A 520 -17.81 10.68 -11.71
CA GLY A 520 -17.24 10.94 -13.04
C GLY A 520 -16.41 12.22 -13.07
N PHE A 521 -15.27 12.19 -13.75
CA PHE A 521 -14.45 13.39 -14.01
C PHE A 521 -13.76 13.31 -15.38
N GLY A 522 -13.49 14.47 -15.99
CA GLY A 522 -12.74 14.55 -17.25
C GLY A 522 -11.23 14.56 -17.04
N ALA A 523 -10.49 14.01 -18.00
CA ALA A 523 -9.04 14.11 -18.12
C ALA A 523 -8.64 14.55 -19.53
N SER A 524 -7.56 15.33 -19.62
CA SER A 524 -6.98 15.83 -20.87
C SER A 524 -5.66 15.12 -21.16
N GLN A 525 -5.42 14.83 -22.44
CA GLN A 525 -4.18 14.21 -22.90
C GLN A 525 -3.12 15.29 -23.18
N GLU A 526 -2.00 15.26 -22.45
CA GLU A 526 -0.84 16.13 -22.72
C GLU A 526 0.04 15.56 -23.81
N VAL A 527 0.22 14.23 -23.82
CA VAL A 527 1.16 13.55 -24.70
C VAL A 527 0.49 12.32 -25.31
N VAL A 528 0.61 12.18 -26.62
CA VAL A 528 0.16 10.99 -27.35
C VAL A 528 1.12 9.84 -27.07
N VAL A 529 0.63 8.77 -26.45
CA VAL A 529 1.45 7.62 -26.03
C VAL A 529 1.33 6.49 -27.06
N GLY A 530 2.46 5.89 -27.45
CA GLY A 530 2.46 4.81 -28.45
C GLY A 530 1.98 3.45 -27.93
N LEU A 531 2.22 3.16 -26.65
CA LEU A 531 1.72 1.96 -25.98
C LEU A 531 1.09 2.35 -24.63
N VAL A 532 -0.24 2.45 -24.59
CA VAL A 532 -0.97 2.70 -23.35
C VAL A 532 -1.06 1.38 -22.58
N GLN A 533 -0.32 1.29 -21.48
CA GLN A 533 -0.39 0.16 -20.55
C GLN A 533 -1.61 0.28 -19.63
N PRO A 534 -2.13 -0.85 -19.10
CA PRO A 534 -3.15 -0.82 -18.06
C PRO A 534 -2.65 -0.04 -16.84
N ALA A 535 -3.53 0.74 -16.22
CA ALA A 535 -3.25 1.46 -15.00
C ALA A 535 -3.99 0.79 -13.81
N SER A 536 -3.48 1.01 -12.60
CA SER A 536 -4.11 0.52 -11.39
C SER A 536 -5.02 1.58 -10.76
N ALA A 537 -6.13 1.12 -10.22
CA ALA A 537 -6.96 1.85 -9.29
C ALA A 537 -7.06 1.05 -8.01
N VAL A 538 -6.75 1.68 -6.87
CA VAL A 538 -6.70 1.01 -5.59
C VAL A 538 -7.58 1.75 -4.60
N LEU A 539 -8.51 1.00 -3.99
CA LEU A 539 -9.36 1.48 -2.92
C LEU A 539 -8.81 0.92 -1.61
N TYR A 540 -8.30 1.79 -0.76
CA TYR A 540 -7.83 1.43 0.56
C TYR A 540 -8.84 1.92 1.59
N ASP A 541 -9.05 1.13 2.64
CA ASP A 541 -9.60 1.69 3.86
C ASP A 541 -8.59 2.70 4.41
N TYR A 542 -9.04 3.92 4.69
CA TYR A 542 -8.18 4.93 5.32
C TYR A 542 -7.61 4.43 6.65
N TYR A 543 -8.39 3.63 7.40
CA TYR A 543 -8.04 3.17 8.74
C TYR A 543 -7.00 2.08 8.81
N SER A 544 -7.03 1.20 7.84
CA SER A 544 -6.21 0.01 7.81
C SER A 544 -5.86 -0.23 6.35
N PRO A 545 -4.78 0.42 5.86
CA PRO A 545 -4.37 0.32 4.46
C PRO A 545 -4.07 -1.12 4.01
N ASP A 546 -3.92 -2.05 4.94
CA ASP A 546 -3.82 -3.49 4.69
C ASP A 546 -5.11 -4.05 4.06
N HIS A 547 -6.27 -3.49 4.41
CA HIS A 547 -7.55 -3.76 3.76
C HIS A 547 -7.67 -2.90 2.50
N LYS A 548 -7.31 -3.48 1.37
CA LYS A 548 -7.30 -2.80 0.08
C LYS A 548 -7.84 -3.67 -1.03
N CYS A 549 -8.41 -3.02 -2.02
CA CYS A 549 -8.83 -3.61 -3.26
C CYS A 549 -8.08 -2.94 -4.40
N SER A 550 -7.24 -3.69 -5.11
CA SER A 550 -6.52 -3.21 -6.29
C SER A 550 -7.12 -3.84 -7.54
N VAL A 551 -7.50 -3.00 -8.50
CA VAL A 551 -8.07 -3.41 -9.78
C VAL A 551 -7.31 -2.71 -10.91
N PHE A 552 -7.01 -3.46 -11.96
CA PHE A 552 -6.45 -2.90 -13.18
C PHE A 552 -7.55 -2.50 -14.15
N TYR A 553 -7.37 -1.35 -14.80
CA TYR A 553 -8.23 -0.91 -15.89
C TYR A 553 -7.36 -0.47 -17.07
N ALA A 554 -7.92 -0.55 -18.28
CA ALA A 554 -7.21 -0.24 -19.51
C ALA A 554 -8.02 0.72 -20.38
N ALA A 555 -7.38 1.19 -21.45
CA ALA A 555 -8.06 1.98 -22.47
C ALA A 555 -9.19 1.18 -23.15
N PRO A 556 -10.24 1.85 -23.67
CA PRO A 556 -11.49 1.18 -24.10
C PRO A 556 -11.30 0.11 -25.18
N THR A 557 -10.26 0.22 -26.00
CA THR A 557 -9.98 -0.66 -27.15
C THR A 557 -9.00 -1.78 -26.83
N LYS A 558 -8.43 -1.84 -25.61
CA LYS A 558 -7.43 -2.82 -25.18
C LYS A 558 -7.95 -3.67 -24.01
N SER A 559 -7.39 -4.86 -23.83
CA SER A 559 -7.70 -5.73 -22.69
C SER A 559 -7.14 -5.17 -21.39
N GLN A 560 -7.82 -5.44 -20.27
CA GLN A 560 -7.39 -5.02 -18.93
C GLN A 560 -6.10 -5.70 -18.46
N LEU A 561 -5.84 -6.92 -18.93
CA LEU A 561 -4.64 -7.69 -18.62
C LEU A 561 -3.70 -7.71 -19.82
N LEU A 562 -2.40 -7.66 -19.53
CA LEU A 562 -1.32 -7.90 -20.49
C LEU A 562 -1.43 -9.33 -21.04
N ALA A 563 -0.97 -9.52 -22.28
CA ALA A 563 -0.96 -10.84 -22.88
C ALA A 563 0.16 -11.70 -22.25
N THR A 564 -0.20 -12.53 -21.28
CA THR A 564 0.70 -13.52 -20.67
C THR A 564 0.20 -14.94 -20.91
N LEU A 565 1.12 -15.83 -21.27
CA LEU A 565 0.84 -17.25 -21.42
C LEU A 565 1.16 -17.91 -20.08
N CYS A 566 0.13 -18.33 -19.34
CA CYS A 566 0.29 -19.01 -18.05
C CYS A 566 -0.19 -20.45 -18.13
N SER A 567 0.69 -21.39 -17.75
CA SER A 567 0.38 -22.82 -17.64
C SER A 567 0.91 -23.34 -16.30
N GLY A 568 0.01 -23.59 -15.34
CA GLY A 568 0.39 -23.94 -13.96
C GLY A 568 0.95 -22.72 -13.22
N ASP A 569 2.11 -22.89 -12.57
CA ASP A 569 2.78 -21.85 -11.77
C ASP A 569 3.77 -20.99 -12.57
N VAL A 570 3.98 -21.30 -13.86
CA VAL A 570 4.93 -20.60 -14.74
C VAL A 570 4.16 -19.78 -15.78
N CYS A 571 4.51 -18.50 -15.89
CA CYS A 571 3.94 -17.56 -16.84
C CYS A 571 5.04 -16.95 -17.71
N GLN A 572 4.84 -16.97 -19.03
CA GLN A 572 5.72 -16.35 -20.01
C GLN A 572 5.05 -15.10 -20.61
N CYS A 573 5.85 -14.06 -20.84
CA CYS A 573 5.40 -12.84 -21.52
C CYS A 573 5.12 -13.12 -22.99
N ALA A 574 3.96 -12.68 -23.50
CA ALA A 574 3.60 -12.77 -24.92
C ALA A 574 3.38 -11.39 -25.57
N GLU A 575 3.99 -10.35 -25.00
CA GLU A 575 4.01 -9.01 -25.58
C GLU A 575 5.09 -8.87 -26.66
N GLY A 576 4.74 -8.16 -27.73
CA GLY A 576 5.62 -7.99 -28.88
C GLY A 576 4.88 -7.70 -30.19
N LYS A 577 5.67 -7.57 -31.26
CA LYS A 577 5.14 -7.48 -32.63
C LYS A 577 4.50 -8.82 -33.01
N CYS A 578 3.52 -8.77 -33.91
CA CYS A 578 2.84 -9.97 -34.36
C CYS A 578 3.73 -10.83 -35.28
N PRO A 579 3.65 -12.18 -35.19
CA PRO A 579 4.31 -13.08 -36.13
C PRO A 579 3.78 -12.87 -37.56
N ARG A 580 4.66 -13.07 -38.55
CA ARG A 580 4.34 -12.94 -39.98
C ARG A 580 4.46 -14.31 -40.66
N LEU A 581 3.42 -14.71 -41.40
CA LEU A 581 3.49 -15.88 -42.28
C LEU A 581 4.25 -15.51 -43.56
N LEU A 582 5.38 -16.17 -43.79
CA LEU A 582 6.21 -15.97 -44.98
C LEU A 582 5.76 -16.92 -46.10
N ARG A 583 5.51 -16.34 -47.27
CA ARG A 583 5.28 -17.07 -48.53
C ARG A 583 6.40 -16.76 -49.52
N SER A 584 7.56 -17.37 -49.29
CA SER A 584 8.80 -17.14 -50.06
C SER A 584 8.63 -17.37 -51.57
N LEU A 585 7.87 -18.40 -51.95
CA LEU A 585 7.63 -18.80 -53.34
C LEU A 585 6.68 -17.88 -54.11
N GLU A 586 5.79 -17.15 -53.42
CA GLU A 586 4.92 -16.14 -54.04
C GLU A 586 5.66 -14.80 -54.19
N ARG A 587 6.51 -14.45 -53.22
CA ARG A 587 7.26 -13.18 -53.19
C ARG A 587 8.51 -13.13 -54.07
N ARG A 588 8.83 -14.19 -54.82
CA ARG A 588 10.04 -14.29 -55.67
C ARG A 588 11.34 -13.93 -54.92
N VAL A 589 11.43 -14.28 -53.64
CA VAL A 589 12.67 -14.11 -52.90
C VAL A 589 13.56 -15.28 -53.27
N GLU A 590 14.42 -15.10 -54.28
CA GLU A 590 15.52 -16.01 -54.55
C GLU A 590 16.45 -15.96 -53.34
N ASP A 591 16.61 -17.08 -52.63
CA ASP A 591 17.47 -17.20 -51.46
C ASP A 591 18.94 -17.27 -51.90
N LYS A 592 19.46 -16.17 -52.47
CA LYS A 592 20.83 -16.11 -53.02
C LYS A 592 21.91 -16.13 -51.95
N ASP A 593 21.57 -15.80 -50.70
CA ASP A 593 22.53 -15.50 -49.63
C ASP A 593 22.46 -16.44 -48.41
N GLY A 594 21.68 -17.52 -48.48
CA GLY A 594 21.48 -18.43 -47.33
C GLY A 594 20.73 -17.74 -46.18
N TYR A 595 19.70 -16.98 -46.51
CA TYR A 595 18.94 -16.14 -45.57
C TYR A 595 18.32 -16.95 -44.43
N ARG A 596 17.83 -18.17 -44.73
CA ARG A 596 17.30 -19.10 -43.70
C ARG A 596 18.37 -19.53 -42.70
N MET A 597 19.58 -19.84 -43.18
CA MET A 597 20.71 -20.20 -42.32
C MET A 597 21.21 -19.00 -41.51
N ARG A 598 21.21 -17.79 -42.11
CA ARG A 598 21.56 -16.56 -41.39
C ARG A 598 20.59 -16.23 -40.27
N PHE A 599 19.29 -16.39 -40.52
CA PHE A 599 18.26 -16.22 -39.50
C PHE A 599 18.42 -17.25 -38.37
N ALA A 600 18.57 -18.52 -38.73
CA ALA A 600 18.71 -19.62 -37.78
C ALA A 600 19.94 -19.45 -36.86
N CYS A 601 21.11 -19.16 -37.42
CA CYS A 601 22.37 -19.24 -36.67
C CYS A 601 22.91 -17.90 -36.15
N TYR A 602 22.69 -16.79 -36.87
CA TYR A 602 23.43 -15.54 -36.61
C TYR A 602 22.57 -14.39 -36.06
N TYR A 603 21.34 -14.20 -36.55
CA TYR A 603 20.51 -13.07 -36.12
C TYR A 603 19.75 -13.32 -34.82
N HIS A 604 19.00 -14.42 -34.77
CA HIS A 604 18.10 -14.71 -33.65
C HIS A 604 18.49 -15.94 -32.83
N GLN A 605 19.55 -16.67 -33.23
CA GLN A 605 20.04 -17.90 -32.59
C GLN A 605 18.89 -18.84 -32.22
N VAL A 606 18.25 -19.35 -33.26
CA VAL A 606 17.10 -20.25 -33.16
C VAL A 606 17.45 -21.46 -32.29
N GLU A 607 16.66 -21.69 -31.24
CA GLU A 607 16.84 -22.78 -30.28
C GLU A 607 16.12 -24.06 -30.71
N TYR A 608 15.00 -23.91 -31.42
CA TYR A 608 14.27 -25.03 -31.99
C TYR A 608 13.96 -24.82 -33.47
N GLY A 609 14.03 -25.91 -34.24
CA GLY A 609 13.59 -25.95 -35.63
C GLY A 609 12.83 -27.22 -35.92
N PHE A 610 11.56 -27.09 -36.27
CA PHE A 610 10.69 -28.21 -36.59
C PHE A 610 9.97 -27.98 -37.90
N THR A 611 9.79 -29.05 -38.66
CA THR A 611 8.71 -29.11 -39.65
C THR A 611 7.52 -29.78 -38.98
N VAL A 612 6.37 -29.13 -39.09
CA VAL A 612 5.15 -29.53 -38.37
C VAL A 612 3.95 -29.51 -39.29
N LYS A 613 3.07 -30.49 -39.12
CA LYS A 613 1.77 -30.53 -39.74
C LYS A 613 0.72 -30.04 -38.77
N VAL A 614 0.03 -28.96 -39.11
CA VAL A 614 -1.04 -28.40 -38.26
C VAL A 614 -2.27 -29.31 -38.35
N LEU A 615 -2.78 -29.78 -37.21
CA LEU A 615 -3.94 -30.65 -37.14
C LEU A 615 -5.22 -29.85 -36.89
N ARG A 616 -5.19 -29.02 -35.84
CA ARG A 616 -6.36 -28.30 -35.33
C ARG A 616 -5.98 -26.92 -34.81
N GLU A 617 -6.91 -25.99 -34.95
CA GLU A 617 -6.88 -24.65 -34.35
C GLU A 617 -7.95 -24.56 -33.26
N ASP A 618 -7.55 -24.18 -32.05
CA ASP A 618 -8.43 -23.94 -30.89
C ASP A 618 -8.21 -22.54 -30.32
N GLY A 619 -9.27 -21.88 -29.85
CA GLY A 619 -9.17 -20.61 -29.14
C GLY A 619 -9.12 -20.81 -27.62
N ARG A 620 -8.11 -20.25 -26.94
CA ARG A 620 -7.99 -20.25 -25.47
C ARG A 620 -7.70 -18.84 -24.96
N ALA A 621 -8.68 -18.23 -24.28
CA ALA A 621 -8.60 -16.87 -23.75
C ALA A 621 -8.15 -15.84 -24.82
N ALA A 622 -6.98 -15.22 -24.65
CA ALA A 622 -6.41 -14.25 -25.58
C ALA A 622 -5.49 -14.87 -26.66
N PHE A 623 -5.39 -16.20 -26.72
CA PHE A 623 -4.50 -16.94 -27.61
C PHE A 623 -5.25 -17.89 -28.56
N ARG A 624 -4.67 -18.11 -29.73
CA ARG A 624 -5.01 -19.21 -30.65
C ARG A 624 -3.95 -20.28 -30.50
N LEU A 625 -4.39 -21.48 -30.18
CA LEU A 625 -3.57 -22.66 -30.02
C LEU A 625 -3.67 -23.51 -31.29
N PHE A 626 -2.53 -23.89 -31.82
CA PHE A 626 -2.38 -24.78 -32.97
C PHE A 626 -1.81 -26.11 -32.49
N GLU A 627 -2.64 -27.15 -32.48
CA GLU A 627 -2.20 -28.51 -32.21
C GLU A 627 -1.54 -29.04 -33.50
N SER A 628 -0.27 -29.40 -33.39
CA SER A 628 0.54 -29.76 -34.55
C SER A 628 1.31 -31.05 -34.30
N LYS A 629 1.60 -31.79 -35.38
CA LYS A 629 2.37 -33.03 -35.35
C LYS A 629 3.73 -32.82 -35.99
N ILE A 630 4.81 -33.16 -35.30
CA ILE A 630 6.18 -33.02 -35.82
C ILE A 630 6.40 -34.04 -36.94
N THR A 631 6.83 -33.56 -38.12
CA THR A 631 7.17 -34.40 -39.28
C THR A 631 8.68 -34.61 -39.41
N GLN A 632 9.48 -33.58 -39.14
CA GLN A 632 10.95 -33.68 -39.08
C GLN A 632 11.49 -32.76 -37.98
N VAL A 633 12.46 -33.27 -37.21
CA VAL A 633 13.21 -32.51 -36.20
C VAL A 633 14.52 -32.03 -36.82
N LEU A 634 14.77 -30.72 -36.79
CA LEU A 634 16.00 -30.12 -37.31
C LEU A 634 16.99 -29.83 -36.18
N HIS A 635 16.56 -29.04 -35.19
CA HIS A 635 17.36 -28.66 -34.03
C HIS A 635 16.46 -28.52 -32.80
N PHE A 636 16.99 -28.84 -31.62
CA PHE A 636 16.30 -28.69 -30.34
C PHE A 636 17.32 -28.39 -29.23
N ARG A 637 16.93 -27.56 -28.25
CA ARG A 637 17.75 -27.24 -27.07
C ARG A 637 17.14 -27.80 -25.78
N THR A 638 15.91 -27.40 -25.46
CA THR A 638 15.24 -27.82 -24.20
C THR A 638 14.46 -29.13 -24.34
N ASP A 639 13.75 -29.33 -25.46
CA ASP A 639 12.92 -30.51 -25.68
C ASP A 639 13.74 -31.73 -26.14
N THR A 640 14.40 -32.39 -25.18
CA THR A 640 15.23 -33.59 -25.44
C THR A 640 14.41 -34.82 -25.87
N MET A 641 13.09 -34.78 -25.69
CA MET A 641 12.18 -35.88 -26.04
C MET A 641 11.48 -35.68 -27.40
N ALA A 642 11.77 -34.58 -28.11
CA ALA A 642 11.20 -34.27 -29.41
C ALA A 642 11.51 -35.37 -30.44
N SER A 643 10.46 -36.04 -30.93
CA SER A 643 10.60 -37.08 -31.96
C SER A 643 9.51 -37.00 -33.03
N ILE A 644 9.79 -37.62 -34.18
CA ILE A 644 8.88 -37.64 -35.32
C ILE A 644 7.55 -38.27 -34.90
N GLY A 645 6.46 -37.56 -35.16
CA GLY A 645 5.10 -38.03 -34.91
C GLY A 645 4.51 -37.62 -33.56
N GLN A 646 5.27 -36.96 -32.68
CA GLN A 646 4.73 -36.36 -31.46
C GLN A 646 3.90 -35.10 -31.76
N THR A 647 2.97 -34.79 -30.84
CA THR A 647 2.12 -33.61 -30.91
C THR A 647 2.67 -32.49 -30.03
N ARG A 648 2.72 -31.27 -30.56
CA ARG A 648 3.12 -30.04 -29.84
C ARG A 648 2.12 -28.92 -30.06
N ASN A 649 1.98 -28.08 -29.04
CA ASN A 649 1.08 -26.94 -29.04
C ASN A 649 1.86 -25.67 -29.34
N PHE A 650 1.52 -25.01 -30.45
CA PHE A 650 2.03 -23.68 -30.80
C PHE A 650 0.97 -22.64 -30.50
N LEU A 651 1.31 -21.54 -29.83
CA LEU A 651 0.36 -20.50 -29.47
C LEU A 651 0.69 -19.18 -30.14
N SER A 652 -0.32 -18.51 -30.68
CA SER A 652 -0.21 -17.14 -31.20
C SER A 652 -1.26 -16.23 -30.57
N ARG A 653 -0.95 -14.94 -30.46
CA ARG A 653 -1.89 -13.95 -29.89
C ARG A 653 -3.11 -13.78 -30.80
N ALA A 654 -4.33 -13.85 -30.24
CA ALA A 654 -5.57 -13.76 -31.01
C ALA A 654 -5.79 -12.37 -31.64
N SER A 655 -5.21 -11.31 -31.08
CA SER A 655 -5.24 -9.97 -31.69
C SER A 655 -4.39 -9.86 -32.96
N CYS A 656 -3.46 -10.80 -33.18
CA CYS A 656 -2.69 -10.88 -34.42
C CYS A 656 -3.51 -11.51 -35.56
N ARG A 657 -3.24 -11.11 -36.79
CA ARG A 657 -3.93 -11.62 -38.00
C ARG A 657 -3.38 -12.95 -38.52
N LEU A 658 -2.44 -13.58 -37.82
CA LEU A 658 -1.85 -14.86 -38.24
C LEU A 658 -2.93 -15.97 -38.30
N ARG A 659 -2.96 -16.69 -39.41
CA ARG A 659 -3.79 -17.88 -39.63
C ARG A 659 -2.93 -18.98 -40.23
N LEU A 660 -2.99 -20.17 -39.64
CA LEU A 660 -2.34 -21.39 -40.12
C LEU A 660 -3.43 -22.34 -40.60
N GLU A 661 -3.34 -22.82 -41.83
CA GLU A 661 -4.37 -23.69 -42.39
C GLU A 661 -4.21 -25.12 -41.86
N PRO A 662 -5.31 -25.78 -41.43
CA PRO A 662 -5.24 -27.14 -40.95
C PRO A 662 -4.89 -28.11 -42.09
N ASN A 663 -4.22 -29.21 -41.74
CA ASN A 663 -3.69 -30.25 -42.63
C ASN A 663 -2.54 -29.85 -43.57
N LYS A 664 -2.06 -28.61 -43.50
CA LYS A 664 -0.83 -28.18 -44.20
C LYS A 664 0.41 -28.32 -43.33
N GLU A 665 1.55 -28.40 -43.99
CA GLU A 665 2.86 -28.52 -43.38
C GLU A 665 3.60 -27.18 -43.41
N TYR A 666 4.22 -26.83 -42.30
CA TYR A 666 4.91 -25.57 -42.08
C TYR A 666 6.30 -25.82 -41.49
N LEU A 667 7.27 -25.01 -41.90
CA LEU A 667 8.56 -24.88 -41.25
C LEU A 667 8.44 -23.79 -40.18
N ILE A 668 8.63 -24.17 -38.92
CA ILE A 668 8.58 -23.27 -37.77
C ILE A 668 9.93 -23.32 -37.05
N MET A 669 10.54 -22.15 -36.87
CA MET A 669 11.81 -21.99 -36.15
C MET A 669 11.71 -20.81 -35.19
N GLY A 670 12.20 -20.96 -33.96
CA GLY A 670 12.11 -19.91 -32.94
C GLY A 670 12.92 -20.19 -31.67
N MET A 671 12.53 -19.53 -30.59
CA MET A 671 13.14 -19.65 -29.25
C MET A 671 12.22 -20.46 -28.32
N ASP A 672 12.81 -21.28 -27.47
CA ASP A 672 12.05 -22.16 -26.58
C ASP A 672 11.22 -21.35 -25.56
N GLY A 673 10.07 -21.92 -25.17
CA GLY A 673 9.21 -21.36 -24.12
C GLY A 673 9.46 -22.00 -22.76
N GLU A 674 9.14 -21.27 -21.69
CA GLU A 674 9.25 -21.79 -20.31
C GLU A 674 7.98 -22.56 -19.87
N THR A 675 6.91 -22.45 -20.64
CA THR A 675 5.62 -23.06 -20.33
C THR A 675 5.52 -24.50 -20.84
N SER A 676 4.87 -25.37 -20.08
CA SER A 676 4.53 -26.73 -20.48
C SER A 676 3.03 -26.93 -20.60
N ASP A 677 2.59 -27.93 -21.35
CA ASP A 677 1.19 -28.28 -21.49
C ASP A 677 0.70 -29.16 -20.33
N ASN A 678 -0.60 -29.50 -20.35
CA ASN A 678 -1.20 -30.34 -19.32
C ASN A 678 -0.64 -31.78 -19.29
N LYS A 679 0.08 -32.21 -20.33
CA LYS A 679 0.74 -33.51 -20.43
C LYS A 679 2.21 -33.44 -19.99
N GLY A 680 2.73 -32.25 -19.72
CA GLY A 680 4.13 -32.00 -19.37
C GLY A 680 5.06 -31.78 -20.57
N ASP A 681 4.50 -31.70 -21.79
CA ASP A 681 5.26 -31.40 -23.00
C ASP A 681 5.54 -29.89 -23.12
N PRO A 682 6.71 -29.45 -23.62
CA PRO A 682 7.01 -28.03 -23.85
C PRO A 682 6.01 -27.37 -24.80
N GLN A 683 5.60 -26.13 -24.49
CA GLN A 683 4.77 -25.29 -25.34
C GLN A 683 5.61 -24.20 -26.01
N TYR A 684 5.27 -23.89 -27.27
CA TYR A 684 6.01 -22.94 -28.09
C TYR A 684 5.16 -21.70 -28.38
N LEU A 685 5.74 -20.51 -28.19
CA LEU A 685 5.11 -19.24 -28.48
C LEU A 685 5.53 -18.73 -29.88
N LEU A 686 4.54 -18.30 -30.66
CA LEU A 686 4.74 -17.68 -31.98
C LEU A 686 4.75 -16.15 -31.84
N ASP A 687 5.95 -15.58 -31.76
CA ASP A 687 6.21 -14.15 -31.63
C ASP A 687 6.84 -13.55 -32.92
N SER A 688 7.28 -12.30 -32.88
CA SER A 688 7.92 -11.64 -34.03
C SER A 688 9.27 -12.22 -34.45
N ASN A 689 9.94 -12.95 -33.56
CA ASN A 689 11.23 -13.57 -33.82
C ASN A 689 11.06 -15.03 -34.27
N THR A 690 9.82 -15.49 -34.47
CA THR A 690 9.54 -16.80 -35.06
C THR A 690 9.52 -16.74 -36.58
N TRP A 691 10.22 -17.68 -37.19
CA TRP A 691 10.15 -17.94 -38.62
C TRP A 691 9.02 -18.92 -38.90
N ILE A 692 8.04 -18.49 -39.71
CA ILE A 692 6.91 -19.32 -40.10
C ILE A 692 6.80 -19.30 -41.62
N GLU A 693 7.07 -20.44 -42.25
CA GLU A 693 7.03 -20.60 -43.71
C GLU A 693 6.20 -21.82 -44.10
N GLU A 694 5.28 -21.66 -45.06
CA GLU A 694 4.48 -22.78 -45.58
C GLU A 694 5.34 -23.67 -46.49
N MET A 695 5.34 -24.98 -46.23
CA MET A 695 6.08 -25.94 -47.04
C MET A 695 5.40 -26.10 -48.41
N PRO A 696 6.16 -26.00 -49.52
CA PRO A 696 5.58 -26.19 -50.84
C PRO A 696 5.06 -27.61 -51.04
N SER A 697 3.91 -27.73 -51.69
CA SER A 697 3.40 -29.02 -52.13
C SER A 697 4.33 -29.64 -53.18
N GLU A 698 4.36 -30.98 -53.26
CA GLU A 698 5.20 -31.66 -54.26
C GLU A 698 4.89 -31.24 -55.70
N GLN A 699 3.63 -30.89 -55.98
CA GLN A 699 3.21 -30.40 -57.30
C GLN A 699 3.90 -29.08 -57.66
N MET A 700 4.05 -28.18 -56.69
CA MET A 700 4.73 -26.90 -56.86
C MET A 700 6.23 -27.09 -57.10
N CYS A 701 6.88 -28.02 -56.37
CA CYS A 701 8.31 -28.31 -56.55
C CYS A 701 8.64 -29.10 -57.83
N LYS A 702 7.67 -29.80 -58.42
CA LYS A 702 7.84 -30.47 -59.72
C LYS A 702 7.86 -29.46 -60.89
N SER A 703 7.28 -28.27 -60.70
CA SER A 703 7.33 -27.18 -61.68
C SER A 703 8.76 -26.70 -61.92
N THR A 704 9.14 -26.52 -63.19
CA THR A 704 10.47 -26.03 -63.58
C THR A 704 10.79 -24.65 -63.00
N ARG A 705 9.76 -23.81 -62.79
CA ARG A 705 9.90 -22.46 -62.24
C ARG A 705 10.42 -22.44 -60.80
N HIS A 706 10.02 -23.41 -59.98
CA HIS A 706 10.26 -23.42 -58.54
C HIS A 706 11.29 -24.46 -58.09
N ARG A 707 11.88 -25.19 -59.05
CA ARG A 707 12.81 -26.30 -58.79
C ARG A 707 14.05 -25.86 -57.99
N ALA A 708 14.65 -24.71 -58.35
CA ALA A 708 15.83 -24.18 -57.65
C ALA A 708 15.50 -23.75 -56.21
N ALA A 709 14.38 -23.06 -56.00
CA ALA A 709 13.95 -22.62 -54.66
C ALA A 709 13.60 -23.80 -53.74
N CYS A 710 12.94 -24.84 -54.26
CA CYS A 710 12.69 -26.07 -53.50
C CYS A 710 13.98 -26.85 -53.21
N PHE A 711 14.98 -26.80 -54.10
CA PHE A 711 16.28 -27.42 -53.85
C PHE A 711 17.00 -26.71 -52.70
N GLN A 712 17.04 -25.38 -52.69
CA GLN A 712 17.62 -24.59 -51.60
C GLN A 712 16.96 -24.86 -50.24
N LEU A 713 15.63 -24.96 -50.22
CA LEU A 713 14.89 -25.31 -48.99
C LEU A 713 15.29 -26.71 -48.48
N LYS A 714 15.37 -27.70 -49.37
CA LYS A 714 15.79 -29.06 -49.00
C LYS A 714 17.24 -29.12 -48.52
N ASP A 715 18.12 -28.38 -49.17
CA ASP A 715 19.54 -28.29 -48.80
C ASP A 715 19.69 -27.68 -47.39
N PHE A 716 18.98 -26.59 -47.11
CA PHE A 716 18.90 -25.99 -45.77
C PHE A 716 18.43 -27.00 -44.71
N LEU A 717 17.34 -27.73 -44.97
CA LEU A 717 16.82 -28.72 -44.02
C LEU A 717 17.83 -29.84 -43.73
N MET A 718 18.58 -30.30 -44.75
CA MET A 718 19.62 -31.31 -44.56
C MET A 718 20.83 -30.78 -43.81
N GLU A 719 21.32 -29.59 -44.17
CA GLU A 719 22.50 -28.99 -43.55
C GLU A 719 22.24 -28.63 -42.09
N PHE A 720 21.12 -27.96 -41.81
CA PHE A 720 20.76 -27.55 -40.46
C PHE A 720 20.48 -28.75 -39.54
N SER A 721 19.85 -29.81 -40.05
CA SER A 721 19.58 -31.03 -39.28
C SER A 721 20.84 -31.86 -38.98
N SER A 722 21.80 -31.91 -39.90
CA SER A 722 22.98 -32.77 -39.76
C SER A 722 24.19 -32.08 -39.11
N ARG A 723 24.39 -30.79 -39.39
CA ARG A 723 25.55 -30.02 -38.91
C ARG A 723 25.20 -29.00 -37.84
N GLY A 724 23.92 -28.63 -37.70
CA GLY A 724 23.50 -27.53 -36.83
C GLY A 724 24.12 -26.20 -37.25
N CYS A 725 24.26 -25.28 -36.29
CA CYS A 725 24.99 -24.03 -36.49
C CYS A 725 26.48 -24.19 -36.10
N GLN A 726 27.37 -23.68 -36.94
CA GLN A 726 28.77 -23.46 -36.55
C GLN A 726 28.83 -22.18 -35.72
N VAL A 727 28.97 -22.33 -34.40
CA VAL A 727 29.20 -21.23 -33.45
C VAL A 727 30.69 -20.94 -33.33
#